data_AF-A0A6L6JJX8-F1
#
_entry.id   AF-A0A6L6JJX8-F1
#
_cell.length_a   1.000
_cell.length_b   1.000
_cell.length_c   1.000
_cell.angle_alpha   90.00
_cell.angle_beta   90.00
_cell.angle_gamma   90.00
#
_symmetry.space_group_name_H-M   'P 1'
#
loop_
_entity.id
_entity.type
_entity.pdbx_description
1 polymer ?
#
loop_
_entity_poly.entity_id
_entity_poly.type
_entity_poly.pdbx_seq_one_letter_code
_entity_poly.pdbx_strand_id
1 'polypeptide(L)'
;MRIALKLLFAIILIIVAGLVALPFVVDPNDYKDEISTQVEKVTGRNLTLQGDIELSVFPWIALELGPLSLSNAEGFKADSFAKVEQAEIRIKLMPLLKKQLEMDTVVLDGLVLNLETNKEGQTNWEDLTQAEEVAEEQPKPSEDKAGPALAAVSIAGVKLSNANILWSDASQGVNYQLRNLNLTTDPLVPGEPTSLDMAFDLISSKPEVKAHVTLNSDVMVDMEKQQYALTDLNFTTIAQGKALPFSQADLALEGDINADMAKQLVTVSDMVLTAKANNEQQSIDAKLTGQVNSNLASQQTTIDGLNLTADITAPSLPGEQAQLELTSNVSANLDQQTVTLSALRLKLQELLMEGDIKANNILGDNPGFAGNVHIQPFNLRKLANDMNIELPTMADNSTLEKVALSAELEGSTSSVNAKQLDLILDQSKLTGQFAVNNFTNPGFNFNLKLDQIDLDRYLPPVEESQAKPAGSPASTAAGGPSQLPLDTLRQINAKGSIDIGKMTASGLTSENIHVTINAENGLVKLTPMRADLYQGQYNGNVSLDARGDKLKLAIDESVKGVQAEPLLKDMTGEAKITGTANANAKLNGSGATVEEIKQTLSGNGGFSFTDGALKGINIAEAIRKAKAALSGQKLPESDAPVQTDFSTLSGTFTANNGVIDNQDLALKSPLLRINGAGQASLPSETIDYNLKVAVVGTISGQGGKELAELKGLTIPVKITGTFSNPKPSVDLAGMVKDKAKEELKGKAEEKLKEKLGDDLGGLLGGALGTEADTEESATDAETEQTDASGEETSAEEAPAEEEKAPEKQLEDAVKDKLKNFF
;
A
#
# COMPACT_ATOMS: atom_id res chain seq x y z
N MET A 1 11.35 28.95 -89.86
CA MET A 1 11.90 29.39 -88.55
C MET A 1 11.84 30.91 -88.34
N ARG A 2 12.43 31.76 -89.21
CA ARG A 2 12.45 33.23 -89.01
C ARG A 2 11.08 33.92 -88.97
N ILE A 3 10.08 33.45 -89.73
CA ILE A 3 8.71 34.03 -89.73
C ILE A 3 7.94 33.64 -88.46
N ALA A 4 8.06 32.39 -88.02
CA ALA A 4 7.48 31.93 -86.76
C ALA A 4 8.05 32.69 -85.56
N LEU A 5 9.36 32.97 -85.55
CA LEU A 5 10.00 33.77 -84.50
C LEU A 5 9.50 35.23 -84.50
N LYS A 6 9.28 35.83 -85.67
CA LYS A 6 8.73 37.20 -85.82
C LYS A 6 7.26 37.28 -85.41
N LEU A 7 6.46 36.27 -85.73
CA LEU A 7 5.05 36.18 -85.30
C LEU A 7 4.96 35.96 -83.79
N LEU A 8 5.79 35.09 -83.22
CA LEU A 8 5.88 34.89 -81.78
C LEU A 8 6.29 36.18 -81.08
N PHE A 9 7.32 36.88 -81.59
CA PHE A 9 7.75 38.16 -81.06
C PHE A 9 6.66 39.24 -81.17
N ALA A 10 5.93 39.31 -82.29
CA ALA A 10 4.82 40.25 -82.46
C ALA A 10 3.64 39.96 -81.53
N ILE A 11 3.30 38.69 -81.31
CA ILE A 11 2.25 38.27 -80.35
C ILE A 11 2.67 38.64 -78.92
N ILE A 12 3.91 38.34 -78.53
CA ILE A 12 4.45 38.73 -77.21
C ILE A 12 4.41 40.25 -77.06
N LEU A 13 4.81 41.01 -78.08
CA LEU A 13 4.81 42.48 -78.04
C LEU A 13 3.39 43.06 -77.95
N ILE A 14 2.40 42.44 -78.60
CA ILE A 14 0.98 42.81 -78.46
C ILE A 14 0.45 42.48 -77.07
N ILE A 15 0.78 41.31 -76.51
CA ILE A 15 0.38 40.94 -75.15
C ILE A 15 0.99 41.90 -74.12
N VAL A 16 2.28 42.21 -74.27
CA VAL A 16 2.97 43.20 -73.41
C VAL A 16 2.35 44.59 -73.58
N ALA A 17 2.08 45.04 -74.80
CA ALA A 17 1.42 46.32 -75.04
C ALA A 17 0.00 46.37 -74.45
N GLY A 18 -0.75 45.27 -74.52
CA GLY A 18 -2.08 45.14 -73.92
C GLY A 18 -2.04 45.17 -72.39
N LEU A 19 -1.09 44.45 -71.76
CA LEU A 19 -0.89 44.49 -70.32
C LEU A 19 -0.48 45.89 -69.85
N VAL A 20 0.45 46.56 -70.55
CA VAL A 20 0.86 47.94 -70.25
C VAL A 20 -0.30 48.93 -70.41
N ALA A 21 -1.23 48.67 -71.33
CA ALA A 21 -2.42 49.51 -71.54
C ALA A 21 -3.53 49.27 -70.51
N LEU A 22 -3.56 48.12 -69.82
CA LEU A 22 -4.64 47.72 -68.92
C LEU A 22 -4.93 48.75 -67.80
N PRO A 23 -3.92 49.31 -67.08
CA PRO A 23 -4.16 50.33 -66.05
C PRO A 23 -4.68 51.67 -66.60
N PHE A 24 -4.57 51.92 -67.90
CA PHE A 24 -5.08 53.14 -68.54
C PHE A 24 -6.53 53.02 -69.02
N VAL A 25 -7.10 51.80 -69.07
CA VAL A 25 -8.45 51.52 -69.57
C VAL A 25 -9.44 51.23 -68.44
N VAL A 26 -8.96 50.69 -67.32
CA VAL A 26 -9.78 50.32 -66.15
C VAL A 26 -9.17 50.97 -64.90
N ASP A 27 -9.92 51.88 -64.27
CA ASP A 27 -9.57 52.41 -62.95
C ASP A 27 -10.30 51.58 -61.87
N PRO A 28 -9.57 50.81 -61.03
CA PRO A 28 -10.19 50.02 -59.97
C PRO A 28 -10.92 50.87 -58.91
N ASN A 29 -10.59 52.16 -58.77
CA ASN A 29 -11.15 53.02 -57.73
C ASN A 29 -12.61 53.41 -57.99
N ASP A 30 -13.08 53.35 -59.24
CA ASP A 30 -14.48 53.61 -59.61
C ASP A 30 -15.46 52.60 -58.98
N TYR A 31 -14.97 51.44 -58.55
CA TYR A 31 -15.77 50.34 -58.00
C TYR A 31 -15.84 50.32 -56.47
N LYS A 32 -15.14 51.22 -55.76
CA LYS A 32 -15.08 51.23 -54.28
C LYS A 32 -16.48 51.29 -53.64
N ASP A 33 -17.31 52.24 -54.06
CA ASP A 33 -18.65 52.43 -53.52
C ASP A 33 -19.57 51.24 -53.82
N GLU A 34 -19.44 50.65 -55.02
CA GLU A 34 -20.20 49.47 -55.40
C GLU A 34 -19.81 48.26 -54.55
N ILE A 35 -18.52 48.01 -54.35
CA ILE A 35 -18.01 46.93 -53.50
C ILE A 35 -18.52 47.09 -52.07
N SER A 36 -18.39 48.28 -51.48
CA SER A 36 -18.89 48.58 -50.13
C SER A 36 -20.40 48.35 -50.01
N THR A 37 -21.18 48.83 -50.98
CA THR A 37 -22.65 48.67 -51.01
C THR A 37 -23.04 47.19 -51.12
N GLN A 38 -22.35 46.39 -51.94
CA GLN A 38 -22.63 44.96 -52.06
C GLN A 38 -22.28 44.20 -50.78
N VAL A 39 -21.15 44.53 -50.14
CA VAL A 39 -20.77 43.90 -48.86
C VAL A 39 -21.79 44.24 -47.78
N GLU A 40 -22.24 45.49 -47.69
CA GLU A 40 -23.29 45.90 -46.74
C GLU A 40 -24.62 45.17 -47.00
N LYS A 41 -25.02 45.05 -48.26
CA LYS A 41 -26.25 44.35 -48.64
C LYS A 41 -26.23 42.86 -48.28
N VAL A 42 -25.07 42.21 -48.40
CA VAL A 42 -24.90 40.77 -48.15
C VAL A 42 -24.67 40.47 -46.67
N THR A 43 -23.85 41.26 -45.99
CA THR A 43 -23.38 40.97 -44.63
C THR A 43 -24.09 41.79 -43.56
N GLY A 44 -24.82 42.85 -43.93
CA GLY A 44 -25.35 43.83 -42.99
C GLY A 44 -24.27 44.74 -42.38
N ARG A 45 -23.03 44.69 -42.87
CA ARG A 45 -21.88 45.39 -42.29
C ARG A 45 -21.24 46.37 -43.27
N ASN A 46 -20.78 47.48 -42.73
CA ASN A 46 -20.15 48.52 -43.54
C ASN A 46 -18.66 48.18 -43.78
N LEU A 47 -18.30 47.99 -45.06
CA LEU A 47 -16.92 47.90 -45.52
C LEU A 47 -16.42 49.30 -45.90
N THR A 48 -15.40 49.79 -45.19
CA THR A 48 -14.73 51.06 -45.48
C THR A 48 -13.37 50.79 -46.15
N LEU A 49 -13.20 51.30 -47.38
CA LEU A 49 -11.94 51.27 -48.15
C LEU A 49 -11.28 52.66 -48.07
N GLN A 50 -10.23 52.81 -47.25
CA GLN A 50 -9.61 54.12 -46.94
C GLN A 50 -8.45 54.47 -47.87
N GLY A 51 -7.77 53.46 -48.43
CA GLY A 51 -6.70 53.63 -49.42
C GLY A 51 -7.17 53.46 -50.86
N ASP A 52 -6.29 53.71 -51.82
CA ASP A 52 -6.53 53.45 -53.24
C ASP A 52 -6.40 51.96 -53.58
N ILE A 53 -7.11 51.55 -54.64
CA ILE A 53 -6.99 50.22 -55.24
C ILE A 53 -6.05 50.38 -56.45
N GLU A 54 -4.85 49.82 -56.36
CA GLU A 54 -3.84 49.83 -57.42
C GLU A 54 -3.90 48.52 -58.22
N LEU A 55 -3.70 48.62 -59.53
CA LEU A 55 -3.65 47.47 -60.44
C LEU A 55 -2.20 47.27 -60.92
N SER A 56 -1.58 46.17 -60.49
CA SER A 56 -0.28 45.72 -60.99
C SER A 56 -0.46 44.66 -62.07
N VAL A 57 0.36 44.70 -63.12
CA VAL A 57 0.23 43.84 -64.32
C VAL A 57 1.52 43.10 -64.70
N PHE A 58 2.61 43.32 -63.96
CA PHE A 58 3.90 42.65 -64.18
C PHE A 58 4.70 42.56 -62.86
N PRO A 59 5.24 41.38 -62.47
CA PRO A 59 5.31 40.14 -63.25
C PRO A 59 4.01 39.32 -63.32
N TRP A 60 3.01 39.65 -62.49
CA TRP A 60 1.67 39.03 -62.44
C TRP A 60 0.57 40.11 -62.37
N ILE A 61 -0.70 39.72 -62.56
CA ILE A 61 -1.85 40.62 -62.35
C ILE A 61 -2.23 40.59 -60.87
N ALA A 62 -2.22 41.74 -60.20
CA ALA A 62 -2.64 41.87 -58.81
C ALA A 62 -3.49 43.14 -58.59
N LEU A 63 -4.48 43.03 -57.70
CA LEU A 63 -5.17 44.17 -57.10
C LEU A 63 -4.59 44.42 -55.72
N GLU A 64 -3.95 45.57 -55.54
CA GLU A 64 -3.40 46.01 -54.26
C GLU A 64 -4.39 47.00 -53.63
N LEU A 65 -4.95 46.64 -52.48
CA LEU A 65 -5.88 47.46 -51.72
C LEU A 65 -5.13 48.04 -50.53
N GLY A 66 -5.19 49.36 -50.37
CA GLY A 66 -4.74 50.03 -49.14
C GLY A 66 -5.61 49.71 -47.92
N PRO A 67 -5.50 50.50 -46.82
CA PRO A 67 -6.17 50.18 -45.57
C PRO A 67 -7.68 50.02 -45.72
N LEU A 68 -8.22 48.93 -45.18
CA LEU A 68 -9.65 48.60 -45.22
C LEU A 68 -10.15 48.05 -43.88
N SER A 69 -11.43 48.28 -43.59
CA SER A 69 -12.05 47.87 -42.33
C SER A 69 -13.50 47.44 -42.53
N LEU A 70 -13.91 46.36 -41.89
CA LEU A 70 -15.28 45.88 -41.79
C LEU A 70 -15.84 46.20 -40.41
N SER A 71 -17.01 46.84 -40.34
CA SER A 71 -17.66 47.19 -39.07
C SER A 71 -17.97 45.93 -38.23
N ASN A 72 -18.06 46.11 -36.91
CA ASN A 72 -18.53 45.05 -36.02
C ASN A 72 -20.06 44.93 -36.04
N ALA A 73 -20.58 43.80 -35.56
CA ALA A 73 -22.01 43.64 -35.32
C ALA A 73 -22.49 44.58 -34.19
N GLU A 74 -23.75 45.01 -34.26
CA GLU A 74 -24.33 45.86 -33.21
C GLU A 74 -24.32 45.14 -31.84
N GLY A 75 -24.01 45.87 -30.77
CA GLY A 75 -24.02 45.34 -29.40
C GLY A 75 -22.68 44.74 -28.91
N PHE A 76 -21.66 44.70 -29.75
CA PHE A 76 -20.30 44.26 -29.37
C PHE A 76 -19.36 45.45 -29.10
N LYS A 77 -18.25 45.21 -28.39
CA LYS A 77 -17.43 46.30 -27.83
C LYS A 77 -16.40 46.86 -28.80
N ALA A 78 -15.84 46.04 -29.69
CA ALA A 78 -14.83 46.49 -30.63
C ALA A 78 -15.47 47.30 -31.76
N ASP A 79 -14.82 48.39 -32.18
CA ASP A 79 -15.34 49.30 -33.21
C ASP A 79 -15.40 48.64 -34.61
N SER A 80 -14.60 47.60 -34.84
CA SER A 80 -14.49 46.89 -36.12
C SER A 80 -14.36 45.38 -35.88
N PHE A 81 -14.94 44.59 -36.77
CA PHE A 81 -14.76 43.14 -36.76
C PHE A 81 -13.40 42.76 -37.34
N ALA A 82 -13.06 43.31 -38.50
CA ALA A 82 -11.79 43.06 -39.16
C ALA A 82 -11.20 44.36 -39.72
N LYS A 83 -9.89 44.53 -39.60
CA LYS A 83 -9.13 45.62 -40.21
C LYS A 83 -7.89 45.06 -40.87
N VAL A 84 -7.52 45.56 -42.04
CA VAL A 84 -6.30 45.14 -42.76
C VAL A 84 -5.55 46.40 -43.20
N GLU A 85 -4.22 46.41 -43.05
CA GLU A 85 -3.38 47.54 -43.47
C GLU A 85 -3.17 47.55 -44.98
N GLN A 86 -2.91 46.37 -45.55
CA GLN A 86 -2.79 46.17 -46.98
C GLN A 86 -3.29 44.78 -47.38
N ALA A 87 -4.01 44.69 -48.49
CA ALA A 87 -4.40 43.42 -49.09
C ALA A 87 -3.94 43.36 -50.55
N GLU A 88 -3.40 42.23 -50.99
CA GLU A 88 -3.06 41.98 -52.40
C GLU A 88 -3.82 40.75 -52.87
N ILE A 89 -4.58 40.88 -53.94
CA ILE A 89 -5.31 39.78 -54.58
C ILE A 89 -4.62 39.49 -55.91
N ARG A 90 -3.89 38.38 -55.99
CA ARG A 90 -3.22 37.94 -57.23
C ARG A 90 -4.18 37.11 -58.08
N ILE A 91 -4.18 37.34 -59.39
CA ILE A 91 -5.12 36.73 -60.33
C ILE A 91 -4.35 36.00 -61.43
N LYS A 92 -4.79 34.78 -61.77
CA LYS A 92 -4.15 34.00 -62.85
C LYS A 92 -4.48 34.59 -64.23
N LEU A 93 -3.45 34.84 -65.05
CA LEU A 93 -3.61 35.44 -66.39
C LEU A 93 -4.29 34.51 -67.41
N MET A 94 -3.94 33.22 -67.44
CA MET A 94 -4.44 32.29 -68.46
C MET A 94 -5.96 32.02 -68.35
N PRO A 95 -6.54 31.79 -67.15
CA PRO A 95 -7.99 31.73 -66.95
C PRO A 95 -8.70 33.05 -67.29
N LEU A 96 -8.07 34.19 -66.97
CA LEU A 96 -8.65 35.51 -67.24
C LEU A 96 -8.90 35.74 -68.74
N LEU A 97 -8.01 35.27 -69.63
CA LEU A 97 -8.22 35.30 -71.09
C LEU A 97 -9.41 34.44 -71.56
N LYS A 98 -9.80 33.44 -70.76
CA LYS A 98 -11.00 32.61 -70.98
C LYS A 98 -12.24 33.16 -70.26
N LYS A 99 -12.15 34.36 -69.65
CA LYS A 99 -13.18 34.98 -68.82
C LYS A 99 -13.50 34.19 -67.54
N GLN A 100 -12.53 33.46 -67.00
CA GLN A 100 -12.63 32.77 -65.72
C GLN A 100 -11.79 33.52 -64.67
N LEU A 101 -12.40 33.89 -63.55
CA LEU A 101 -11.73 34.57 -62.45
C LEU A 101 -11.21 33.52 -61.46
N GLU A 102 -9.89 33.32 -61.42
CA GLU A 102 -9.23 32.42 -60.48
C GLU A 102 -8.18 33.21 -59.70
N MET A 103 -8.31 33.22 -58.37
CA MET A 103 -7.34 33.87 -57.48
C MET A 103 -6.16 32.93 -57.25
N ASP A 104 -4.96 33.45 -57.47
CA ASP A 104 -3.72 32.71 -57.26
C ASP A 104 -3.32 32.72 -55.78
N THR A 105 -3.16 33.91 -55.20
CA THR A 105 -2.83 34.08 -53.80
C THR A 105 -3.51 35.31 -53.24
N VAL A 106 -4.05 35.21 -52.04
CA VAL A 106 -4.50 36.36 -51.25
C VAL A 106 -3.43 36.67 -50.21
N VAL A 107 -2.88 37.88 -50.26
CA VAL A 107 -1.91 38.38 -49.27
C VAL A 107 -2.62 39.40 -48.39
N LEU A 108 -2.59 39.20 -47.08
CA LEU A 108 -3.08 40.18 -46.10
C LEU A 108 -1.93 40.55 -45.17
N ASP A 109 -1.62 41.84 -45.08
CA ASP A 109 -0.64 42.39 -44.14
C ASP A 109 -1.33 43.23 -43.06
N GLY A 110 -0.93 43.00 -41.80
CA GLY A 110 -1.45 43.74 -40.65
C GLY A 110 -2.93 43.48 -40.33
N LEU A 111 -3.46 42.29 -40.64
CA LEU A 111 -4.84 41.92 -40.29
C LEU A 111 -5.04 42.00 -38.76
N VAL A 112 -6.09 42.69 -38.32
CA VAL A 112 -6.59 42.67 -36.94
C VAL A 112 -8.02 42.15 -36.97
N LEU A 113 -8.28 41.01 -36.33
CA LEU A 113 -9.58 40.37 -36.26
C LEU A 113 -10.07 40.37 -34.80
N ASN A 114 -11.24 40.97 -34.54
CA ASN A 114 -11.86 41.02 -33.22
C ASN A 114 -13.04 40.05 -33.18
N LEU A 115 -12.86 38.95 -32.45
CA LEU A 115 -13.86 37.94 -32.16
C LEU A 115 -14.39 38.18 -30.74
N GLU A 116 -15.69 38.29 -30.57
CA GLU A 116 -16.34 38.53 -29.29
C GLU A 116 -17.51 37.57 -29.09
N THR A 117 -17.59 36.99 -27.90
CA THR A 117 -18.76 36.26 -27.40
C THR A 117 -19.34 37.05 -26.24
N ASN A 118 -20.62 37.43 -26.34
CA ASN A 118 -21.28 38.21 -25.30
C ASN A 118 -21.67 37.34 -24.09
N LYS A 119 -22.27 37.93 -23.04
CA LYS A 119 -22.67 37.19 -21.83
C LYS A 119 -23.78 36.16 -22.07
N GLU A 120 -24.52 36.31 -23.16
CA GLU A 120 -25.62 35.42 -23.57
C GLU A 120 -25.10 34.26 -24.44
N GLY A 121 -23.79 34.24 -24.75
CA GLY A 121 -23.15 33.22 -25.58
C GLY A 121 -23.22 33.50 -27.08
N GLN A 122 -23.78 34.64 -27.51
CA GLN A 122 -23.86 35.01 -28.93
C GLN A 122 -22.52 35.58 -29.41
N THR A 123 -22.18 35.28 -30.67
CA THR A 123 -20.90 35.68 -31.25
C THR A 123 -21.06 36.85 -32.22
N ASN A 124 -20.04 37.70 -32.34
CA ASN A 124 -20.04 38.81 -33.27
C ASN A 124 -19.73 38.43 -34.72
N TRP A 125 -19.92 37.17 -35.12
CA TRP A 125 -19.79 36.69 -36.50
C TRP A 125 -20.93 35.75 -36.94
N GLU A 126 -21.95 35.56 -36.10
CA GLU A 126 -23.05 34.64 -36.36
C GLU A 126 -23.88 35.07 -37.58
N ASP A 127 -24.11 36.38 -37.73
CA ASP A 127 -24.74 37.06 -38.87
C ASP A 127 -23.97 36.85 -40.20
N LEU A 128 -22.65 36.68 -40.14
CA LEU A 128 -21.84 36.39 -41.34
C LEU A 128 -22.01 34.95 -41.84
N THR A 129 -22.48 34.04 -40.98
CA THR A 129 -22.65 32.61 -41.31
C THR A 129 -24.09 32.25 -41.69
N GLN A 130 -25.08 33.06 -41.32
CA GLN A 130 -26.51 32.83 -41.62
C GLN A 130 -26.99 33.44 -42.94
N ALA A 131 -26.10 34.05 -43.73
CA ALA A 131 -26.45 34.72 -44.99
C ALA A 131 -27.04 33.80 -46.09
N GLU A 132 -27.02 32.47 -45.92
CA GLU A 132 -27.65 31.51 -46.84
C GLU A 132 -29.15 31.25 -46.55
N GLU A 133 -29.67 31.46 -45.33
CA GLU A 133 -31.08 31.14 -45.02
C GLU A 133 -32.09 32.17 -45.54
N VAL A 134 -31.65 33.35 -46.00
CA VAL A 134 -32.55 34.39 -46.54
C VAL A 134 -32.85 34.18 -48.04
N ALA A 135 -32.22 33.19 -48.70
CA ALA A 135 -32.40 32.94 -50.13
C ALA A 135 -33.46 31.85 -50.49
N GLU A 136 -34.04 31.16 -49.50
CA GLU A 136 -35.03 30.09 -49.72
C GLU A 136 -36.48 30.51 -49.45
N GLU A 137 -36.98 31.54 -50.13
CA GLU A 137 -38.40 31.63 -50.51
C GLU A 137 -38.52 31.95 -52.03
N GLN A 138 -39.00 30.95 -52.79
CA GLN A 138 -39.05 30.74 -54.26
C GLN A 138 -39.89 31.75 -55.11
N PRO A 139 -39.89 31.74 -56.49
CA PRO A 139 -39.59 30.63 -57.43
C PRO A 139 -38.81 30.89 -58.77
N LYS A 140 -38.15 29.81 -59.25
CA LYS A 140 -37.87 29.25 -60.62
C LYS A 140 -37.75 30.12 -61.92
N PRO A 141 -37.08 29.60 -62.98
CA PRO A 141 -35.93 30.24 -63.64
C PRO A 141 -36.25 31.02 -64.92
N SER A 142 -35.38 31.97 -65.26
CA SER A 142 -35.27 32.54 -66.60
C SER A 142 -33.80 32.49 -67.06
N GLU A 143 -33.58 31.84 -68.20
CA GLU A 143 -32.33 31.82 -68.96
C GLU A 143 -31.91 33.23 -69.42
N ASP A 144 -30.60 33.39 -69.59
CA ASP A 144 -29.87 34.55 -70.14
C ASP A 144 -29.86 35.84 -69.31
N LYS A 145 -29.00 35.84 -68.29
CA LYS A 145 -27.93 36.83 -68.06
C LYS A 145 -26.99 36.32 -66.97
N ALA A 146 -25.70 36.61 -67.14
CA ALA A 146 -24.58 36.14 -66.31
C ALA A 146 -24.92 36.04 -64.81
N GLY A 147 -24.72 34.85 -64.24
CA GLY A 147 -25.04 34.54 -62.84
C GLY A 147 -24.17 35.30 -61.83
N PRO A 148 -24.44 35.15 -60.52
CA PRO A 148 -23.67 35.80 -59.47
C PRO A 148 -22.24 35.25 -59.52
N ALA A 149 -21.30 36.06 -60.03
CA ALA A 149 -19.91 35.68 -60.27
C ALA A 149 -19.09 35.42 -58.98
N LEU A 150 -19.68 35.57 -57.80
CA LEU A 150 -19.00 35.44 -56.51
C LEU A 150 -18.98 34.01 -55.95
N ALA A 151 -19.84 33.10 -56.42
CA ALA A 151 -19.85 31.70 -55.97
C ALA A 151 -18.78 30.81 -56.63
N ALA A 152 -18.01 31.34 -57.60
CA ALA A 152 -16.97 30.62 -58.34
C ALA A 152 -15.54 31.06 -57.98
N VAL A 153 -15.37 31.82 -56.89
CA VAL A 153 -14.06 32.32 -56.47
C VAL A 153 -13.29 31.19 -55.78
N SER A 154 -12.40 30.52 -56.51
CA SER A 154 -11.41 29.60 -55.94
C SER A 154 -10.14 30.37 -55.55
N ILE A 155 -9.72 30.26 -54.30
CA ILE A 155 -8.46 30.81 -53.79
C ILE A 155 -7.46 29.66 -53.70
N ALA A 156 -6.32 29.75 -54.41
CA ALA A 156 -5.33 28.69 -54.40
C ALA A 156 -4.36 28.80 -53.21
N GLY A 157 -3.84 29.97 -52.88
CA GLY A 157 -2.93 30.17 -51.75
C GLY A 157 -3.32 31.35 -50.85
N VAL A 158 -2.85 31.32 -49.62
CA VAL A 158 -3.03 32.39 -48.63
C VAL A 158 -1.68 32.76 -48.01
N LYS A 159 -1.42 34.06 -47.93
CA LYS A 159 -0.31 34.64 -47.18
C LYS A 159 -0.82 35.65 -46.17
N LEU A 160 -0.61 35.40 -44.89
CA LEU A 160 -0.86 36.36 -43.81
C LEU A 160 0.48 36.83 -43.25
N SER A 161 0.62 38.14 -43.05
CA SER A 161 1.79 38.74 -42.43
C SER A 161 1.35 39.64 -41.27
N ASN A 162 1.97 39.43 -40.11
CA ASN A 162 1.71 40.20 -38.89
C ASN A 162 0.23 40.26 -38.45
N ALA A 163 -0.53 39.19 -38.67
CA ALA A 163 -1.95 39.16 -38.29
C ALA A 163 -2.12 39.05 -36.75
N ASN A 164 -3.16 39.67 -36.21
CA ASN A 164 -3.52 39.67 -34.81
C ASN A 164 -5.00 39.30 -34.66
N ILE A 165 -5.30 38.22 -33.96
CA ILE A 165 -6.66 37.78 -33.68
C ILE A 165 -6.90 37.94 -32.19
N LEU A 166 -7.90 38.74 -31.82
CA LEU A 166 -8.30 38.98 -30.45
C LEU A 166 -9.63 38.29 -30.24
N TRP A 167 -9.69 37.29 -29.37
CA TRP A 167 -10.93 36.63 -29.00
C TRP A 167 -11.27 36.89 -27.53
N SER A 168 -12.42 37.54 -27.29
CA SER A 168 -12.94 37.82 -25.95
C SER A 168 -14.24 37.05 -25.73
N ASP A 169 -14.26 36.12 -24.76
CA ASP A 169 -15.48 35.44 -24.36
C ASP A 169 -15.95 35.96 -23.00
N ALA A 170 -16.99 36.79 -23.02
CA ALA A 170 -17.58 37.38 -21.83
C ALA A 170 -18.47 36.40 -21.04
N SER A 171 -18.88 35.28 -21.63
CA SER A 171 -19.65 34.23 -20.94
C SER A 171 -18.77 33.43 -19.98
N GLN A 172 -17.52 33.17 -20.37
CA GLN A 172 -16.52 32.46 -19.57
C GLN A 172 -15.52 33.41 -18.88
N GLY A 173 -15.48 34.68 -19.29
CA GLY A 173 -14.56 35.68 -18.76
C GLY A 173 -13.09 35.40 -19.09
N VAL A 174 -12.85 34.88 -20.30
CA VAL A 174 -11.53 34.53 -20.85
C VAL A 174 -11.24 35.38 -22.08
N ASN A 175 -9.96 35.70 -22.30
CA ASN A 175 -9.49 36.39 -23.49
C ASN A 175 -8.28 35.64 -24.05
N TYR A 176 -8.28 35.43 -25.36
CA TYR A 176 -7.19 34.88 -26.13
C TYR A 176 -6.71 35.91 -27.14
N GLN A 177 -5.41 35.96 -27.36
CA GLN A 177 -4.80 36.78 -28.40
C GLN A 177 -3.83 35.93 -29.18
N LEU A 178 -4.04 35.78 -30.48
CA LEU A 178 -2.98 35.35 -31.40
C LEU A 178 -2.33 36.62 -31.94
N ARG A 179 -1.03 36.74 -31.76
CA ARG A 179 -0.24 37.88 -32.24
C ARG A 179 0.80 37.42 -33.23
N ASN A 180 1.24 38.33 -34.09
CA ASN A 180 2.30 38.08 -35.06
C ASN A 180 2.04 36.81 -35.90
N LEU A 181 0.77 36.52 -36.21
CA LEU A 181 0.40 35.38 -37.02
C LEU A 181 0.93 35.59 -38.43
N ASN A 182 1.90 34.76 -38.79
CA ASN A 182 2.42 34.61 -40.12
C ASN A 182 1.97 33.26 -40.65
N LEU A 183 1.38 33.25 -41.83
CA LEU A 183 0.94 32.04 -42.52
C LEU A 183 1.37 32.18 -43.97
N THR A 184 2.06 31.19 -44.50
CA THR A 184 2.34 31.09 -45.93
C THR A 184 1.94 29.72 -46.40
N THR A 185 1.19 29.69 -47.50
CA THR A 185 0.81 28.46 -48.19
C THR A 185 1.11 28.64 -49.68
N ASP A 186 1.71 27.61 -50.27
CA ASP A 186 1.77 27.50 -51.73
C ASP A 186 0.35 27.27 -52.31
N PRO A 187 0.15 27.33 -53.64
CA PRO A 187 -1.13 27.01 -54.24
C PRO A 187 -1.60 25.59 -53.88
N LEU A 188 -2.74 25.50 -53.20
CA LEU A 188 -3.44 24.27 -52.84
C LEU A 188 -4.01 23.63 -54.10
N VAL A 189 -3.28 22.67 -54.67
CA VAL A 189 -3.72 21.86 -55.80
C VAL A 189 -4.14 20.48 -55.29
N PRO A 190 -5.37 20.02 -55.56
CA PRO A 190 -5.83 18.72 -55.08
C PRO A 190 -4.89 17.58 -55.47
N GLY A 191 -4.44 16.80 -54.49
CA GLY A 191 -3.54 15.65 -54.66
C GLY A 191 -2.06 15.99 -54.92
N GLU A 192 -1.66 17.26 -54.91
CA GLU A 192 -0.26 17.67 -54.92
C GLU A 192 0.15 18.17 -53.52
N PRO A 193 1.36 17.84 -53.02
CA PRO A 193 1.88 18.41 -51.78
C PRO A 193 2.07 19.93 -51.89
N THR A 194 1.69 20.66 -50.84
CA THR A 194 1.75 22.12 -50.74
C THR A 194 2.41 22.51 -49.42
N SER A 195 3.47 23.34 -49.48
CA SER A 195 4.16 23.81 -48.27
C SER A 195 3.24 24.69 -47.41
N LEU A 196 3.22 24.42 -46.11
CA LEU A 196 2.54 25.18 -45.07
C LEU A 196 3.57 25.65 -44.04
N ASP A 197 3.71 26.96 -43.91
CA ASP A 197 4.55 27.60 -42.90
C ASP A 197 3.68 28.51 -42.03
N MET A 198 3.62 28.25 -40.73
CA MET A 198 2.83 29.00 -39.77
C MET A 198 3.65 29.33 -38.51
N ALA A 199 3.55 30.57 -38.05
CA ALA A 199 4.13 30.99 -36.77
C ALA A 199 3.25 32.05 -36.10
N PHE A 200 3.01 31.94 -34.79
CA PHE A 200 2.25 32.93 -34.02
C PHE A 200 2.57 32.87 -32.52
N ASP A 201 2.25 33.96 -31.82
CA ASP A 201 2.28 34.03 -30.36
C ASP A 201 0.86 33.95 -29.81
N LEU A 202 0.54 32.92 -29.04
CA LEU A 202 -0.71 32.78 -28.30
C LEU A 202 -0.57 33.38 -26.91
N ILE A 203 -1.50 34.22 -26.49
CA ILE A 203 -1.61 34.77 -25.14
C ILE A 203 -2.99 34.43 -24.59
N SER A 204 -3.03 33.75 -23.45
CA SER A 204 -4.25 33.43 -22.70
C SER A 204 -4.26 34.20 -21.39
N SER A 205 -5.41 34.77 -21.02
CA SER A 205 -5.57 35.45 -19.73
C SER A 205 -5.88 34.50 -18.57
N LYS A 206 -6.44 33.31 -18.84
CA LYS A 206 -6.84 32.32 -17.83
C LYS A 206 -6.80 30.89 -18.43
N PRO A 207 -5.85 30.03 -18.00
CA PRO A 207 -4.67 30.37 -17.20
C PRO A 207 -3.78 31.40 -17.93
N GLU A 208 -3.01 32.20 -17.17
CA GLU A 208 -2.05 33.15 -17.74
C GLU A 208 -0.89 32.37 -18.38
N VAL A 209 -0.91 32.29 -19.72
CA VAL A 209 0.07 31.55 -20.52
C VAL A 209 0.38 32.35 -21.78
N LYS A 210 1.66 32.38 -22.16
CA LYS A 210 2.14 32.84 -23.46
C LYS A 210 2.81 31.67 -24.15
N ALA A 211 2.48 31.40 -25.40
CA ALA A 211 3.10 30.34 -26.17
C ALA A 211 3.53 30.86 -27.53
N HIS A 212 4.79 30.62 -27.91
CA HIS A 212 5.24 30.82 -29.28
C HIS A 212 5.09 29.50 -30.02
N VAL A 213 4.32 29.47 -31.10
CA VAL A 213 4.02 28.27 -31.88
C VAL A 213 4.60 28.41 -33.28
N THR A 214 5.25 27.37 -33.77
CA THR A 214 5.64 27.22 -35.18
C THR A 214 5.15 25.87 -35.70
N LEU A 215 4.76 25.86 -36.96
CA LEU A 215 4.30 24.68 -37.68
C LEU A 215 4.80 24.78 -39.13
N ASN A 216 5.60 23.80 -39.53
CA ASN A 216 6.07 23.62 -40.89
C ASN A 216 5.66 22.21 -41.35
N SER A 217 5.09 22.07 -42.55
CA SER A 217 4.76 20.76 -43.12
C SER A 217 4.38 20.90 -44.59
N ASP A 218 4.59 19.85 -45.37
CA ASP A 218 3.96 19.69 -46.67
C ASP A 218 2.59 19.03 -46.50
N VAL A 219 1.54 19.75 -46.92
CA VAL A 219 0.14 19.31 -46.81
C VAL A 219 -0.35 18.83 -48.17
N MET A 220 -0.88 17.62 -48.24
CA MET A 220 -1.54 17.09 -49.43
C MET A 220 -3.00 16.79 -49.10
N VAL A 221 -3.92 17.27 -49.94
CA VAL A 221 -5.36 17.03 -49.80
C VAL A 221 -5.93 16.60 -51.15
N ASP A 222 -6.38 15.35 -51.25
CA ASP A 222 -7.08 14.80 -52.42
C ASP A 222 -8.50 14.40 -52.02
N MET A 223 -9.46 15.28 -52.28
CA MET A 223 -10.87 15.04 -51.94
C MET A 223 -11.52 13.96 -52.79
N GLU A 224 -11.03 13.72 -54.02
CA GLU A 224 -11.58 12.70 -54.91
C GLU A 224 -11.15 11.31 -54.48
N LYS A 225 -9.87 11.14 -54.13
CA LYS A 225 -9.33 9.88 -53.61
C LYS A 225 -9.49 9.72 -52.10
N GLN A 226 -9.94 10.77 -51.41
CA GLN A 226 -10.04 10.85 -49.95
C GLN A 226 -8.70 10.57 -49.26
N GLN A 227 -7.63 11.16 -49.79
CA GLN A 227 -6.27 10.99 -49.27
C GLN A 227 -5.78 12.31 -48.70
N TYR A 228 -5.22 12.24 -47.50
CA TYR A 228 -4.68 13.38 -46.77
C TYR A 228 -3.30 13.01 -46.27
N ALA A 229 -2.33 13.91 -46.41
CA ALA A 229 -1.01 13.72 -45.84
C ALA A 229 -0.46 15.01 -45.25
N LEU A 230 0.29 14.86 -44.16
CA LEU A 230 1.22 15.84 -43.61
C LEU A 230 2.58 15.18 -43.64
N THR A 231 3.46 15.63 -44.51
CA THR A 231 4.85 15.15 -44.60
C THR A 231 5.80 16.20 -44.07
N ASP A 232 6.93 15.74 -43.53
CA ASP A 232 7.92 16.60 -42.87
C ASP A 232 7.27 17.52 -41.81
N LEU A 233 6.30 16.99 -41.05
CA LEU A 233 5.66 17.74 -39.97
C LEU A 233 6.73 18.15 -38.96
N ASN A 234 6.84 19.45 -38.72
CA ASN A 234 7.62 20.01 -37.62
C ASN A 234 6.75 21.02 -36.90
N PHE A 235 6.27 20.62 -35.73
CA PHE A 235 5.54 21.50 -34.82
C PHE A 235 6.43 21.78 -33.62
N THR A 236 6.63 23.05 -33.25
CA THR A 236 7.27 23.41 -31.98
C THR A 236 6.46 24.45 -31.24
N THR A 237 6.43 24.35 -29.92
CA THR A 237 5.84 25.36 -29.05
C THR A 237 6.69 25.59 -27.81
N ILE A 238 6.90 26.85 -27.47
CA ILE A 238 7.52 27.27 -26.20
C ILE A 238 6.44 27.97 -25.40
N ALA A 239 5.90 27.30 -24.39
CA ALA A 239 4.88 27.82 -23.50
C ALA A 239 5.51 28.31 -22.20
N GLN A 240 5.12 29.50 -21.74
CA GLN A 240 5.56 30.12 -20.51
C GLN A 240 4.36 30.67 -19.73
N GLY A 241 4.33 30.45 -18.43
CA GLY A 241 3.26 30.96 -17.58
C GLY A 241 3.41 30.51 -16.13
N LYS A 242 3.18 31.42 -15.18
CA LYS A 242 3.23 31.11 -13.74
C LYS A 242 2.18 30.10 -13.31
N ALA A 243 1.11 29.96 -14.09
CA ALA A 243 0.06 28.97 -13.88
C ALA A 243 0.46 27.55 -14.35
N LEU A 244 1.56 27.40 -15.09
CA LEU A 244 2.07 26.11 -15.51
C LEU A 244 2.86 25.46 -14.36
N PRO A 245 2.73 24.14 -14.12
CA PRO A 245 3.48 23.44 -13.07
C PRO A 245 5.00 23.59 -13.19
N PHE A 246 5.49 23.76 -14.42
CA PHE A 246 6.90 23.90 -14.73
C PHE A 246 7.30 25.32 -15.12
N SER A 247 6.48 26.37 -15.03
CA SER A 247 6.79 27.75 -15.49
C SER A 247 7.09 27.91 -16.99
N GLN A 248 7.87 27.03 -17.60
CA GLN A 248 8.16 26.91 -19.02
C GLN A 248 8.07 25.44 -19.47
N ALA A 249 7.57 25.23 -20.68
CA ALA A 249 7.57 23.95 -21.37
C ALA A 249 7.81 24.16 -22.88
N ASP A 250 8.82 23.47 -23.40
CA ASP A 250 9.13 23.38 -24.81
C ASP A 250 8.65 22.02 -25.32
N LEU A 251 7.75 22.01 -26.30
CA LEU A 251 7.23 20.79 -26.91
C LEU A 251 7.58 20.82 -28.40
N ALA A 252 8.03 19.69 -28.94
CA ALA A 252 8.17 19.51 -30.38
C ALA A 252 7.59 18.18 -30.82
N LEU A 253 6.88 18.19 -31.95
CA LEU A 253 6.32 17.01 -32.60
C LEU A 253 6.82 16.97 -34.05
N GLU A 254 7.44 15.85 -34.40
CA GLU A 254 7.89 15.54 -35.75
C GLU A 254 7.27 14.23 -36.24
N GLY A 255 7.06 14.09 -37.55
CA GLY A 255 6.66 12.83 -38.19
C GLY A 255 5.85 12.99 -39.48
N ASP A 256 5.47 11.88 -40.08
CA ASP A 256 4.66 11.85 -41.31
C ASP A 256 3.29 11.24 -41.02
N ILE A 257 2.22 12.00 -41.25
CA ILE A 257 0.84 11.55 -41.08
C ILE A 257 0.26 11.28 -42.46
N ASN A 258 -0.18 10.04 -42.72
CA ASN A 258 -0.87 9.67 -43.94
C ASN A 258 -2.23 9.07 -43.61
N ALA A 259 -3.28 9.56 -44.25
CA ALA A 259 -4.65 9.16 -44.04
C ALA A 259 -5.30 8.82 -45.39
N ASP A 260 -5.56 7.54 -45.63
CA ASP A 260 -6.33 7.04 -46.77
C ASP A 260 -7.73 6.69 -46.27
N MET A 261 -8.66 7.64 -46.38
CA MET A 261 -10.02 7.48 -45.84
C MET A 261 -10.86 6.53 -46.68
N ALA A 262 -10.53 6.34 -47.96
CA ALA A 262 -11.17 5.33 -48.80
C ALA A 262 -10.83 3.90 -48.31
N LYS A 263 -9.60 3.69 -47.85
CA LYS A 263 -9.17 2.43 -47.21
C LYS A 263 -9.38 2.40 -45.70
N GLN A 264 -9.79 3.51 -45.09
CA GLN A 264 -9.94 3.68 -43.64
C GLN A 264 -8.64 3.40 -42.88
N LEU A 265 -7.50 3.81 -43.45
CA LEU A 265 -6.17 3.63 -42.86
C LEU A 265 -5.55 4.97 -42.50
N VAL A 266 -4.97 5.05 -41.32
CA VAL A 266 -4.16 6.19 -40.86
C VAL A 266 -2.83 5.66 -40.36
N THR A 267 -1.73 6.22 -40.83
CA THR A 267 -0.38 5.87 -40.39
C THR A 267 0.36 7.12 -39.95
N VAL A 268 1.04 7.06 -38.82
CA VAL A 268 2.01 8.06 -38.37
C VAL A 268 3.38 7.40 -38.35
N SER A 269 4.26 7.80 -39.26
CA SER A 269 5.63 7.29 -39.37
C SER A 269 6.62 8.29 -38.81
N ASP A 270 7.78 7.80 -38.38
CA ASP A 270 8.87 8.63 -37.86
C ASP A 270 8.44 9.61 -36.74
N MET A 271 7.45 9.21 -35.93
CA MET A 271 6.92 10.06 -34.87
C MET A 271 8.00 10.30 -33.81
N VAL A 272 8.30 11.58 -33.56
CA VAL A 272 9.16 12.01 -32.47
C VAL A 272 8.44 13.13 -31.71
N LEU A 273 8.09 12.86 -30.46
CA LEU A 273 7.56 13.87 -29.54
C LEU A 273 8.64 14.15 -28.48
N THR A 274 9.09 15.39 -28.39
CA THR A 274 9.97 15.83 -27.31
C THR A 274 9.25 16.82 -26.40
N ALA A 275 9.52 16.72 -25.11
CA ALA A 275 8.97 17.60 -24.09
C ALA A 275 10.06 17.97 -23.10
N LYS A 276 10.41 19.25 -23.04
CA LYS A 276 11.32 19.81 -22.05
C LYS A 276 10.55 20.75 -21.16
N ALA A 277 10.57 20.55 -19.86
CA ALA A 277 9.85 21.39 -18.92
C ALA A 277 10.75 21.69 -17.72
N ASN A 278 10.79 22.94 -17.25
CA ASN A 278 11.72 23.33 -16.20
C ASN A 278 11.25 24.52 -15.35
N ASN A 279 11.23 24.34 -14.03
CA ASN A 279 11.06 25.45 -13.08
C ASN A 279 12.36 25.66 -12.27
N GLU A 280 12.32 26.50 -11.24
CA GLU A 280 13.48 26.79 -10.39
C GLU A 280 14.01 25.58 -9.61
N GLN A 281 13.19 24.53 -9.46
CA GLN A 281 13.50 23.36 -8.64
C GLN A 281 13.82 22.14 -9.51
N GLN A 282 13.07 21.91 -10.58
CA GLN A 282 13.10 20.67 -11.33
C GLN A 282 13.05 20.89 -12.84
N SER A 283 13.68 19.98 -13.58
CA SER A 283 13.55 19.90 -15.04
C SER A 283 13.30 18.47 -15.50
N ILE A 284 12.63 18.34 -16.63
CA ILE A 284 12.32 17.08 -17.31
C ILE A 284 12.70 17.27 -18.78
N ASP A 285 13.47 16.34 -19.33
CA ASP A 285 13.72 16.20 -20.77
C ASP A 285 13.22 14.81 -21.20
N ALA A 286 12.11 14.79 -21.91
CA ALA A 286 11.44 13.56 -22.34
C ALA A 286 11.38 13.46 -23.86
N LYS A 287 11.56 12.24 -24.37
CA LYS A 287 11.44 11.90 -25.78
C LYS A 287 10.62 10.64 -25.94
N LEU A 288 9.60 10.70 -26.79
CA LEU A 288 8.73 9.61 -27.16
C LEU A 288 8.86 9.36 -28.67
N THR A 289 9.04 8.10 -29.06
CA THR A 289 9.08 7.67 -30.46
C THR A 289 8.23 6.43 -30.68
N GLY A 290 7.77 6.22 -31.91
CA GLY A 290 7.04 5.02 -32.31
C GLY A 290 6.38 5.18 -33.68
N GLN A 291 5.84 4.10 -34.22
CA GLN A 291 5.07 4.12 -35.46
C GLN A 291 3.62 3.75 -35.17
N VAL A 292 2.67 4.63 -35.50
CA VAL A 292 1.25 4.39 -35.28
C VAL A 292 0.61 3.89 -36.56
N ASN A 293 -0.08 2.76 -36.49
CA ASN A 293 -0.89 2.25 -37.60
C ASN A 293 -2.33 2.06 -37.10
N SER A 294 -3.29 2.76 -37.69
CA SER A 294 -4.70 2.66 -37.34
C SER A 294 -5.54 2.23 -38.54
N ASN A 295 -6.36 1.21 -38.32
CA ASN A 295 -7.40 0.77 -39.24
C ASN A 295 -8.75 1.13 -38.62
N LEU A 296 -9.39 2.16 -39.17
CA LEU A 296 -10.67 2.67 -38.69
C LEU A 296 -11.83 1.71 -39.00
N ALA A 297 -11.69 0.85 -40.03
CA ALA A 297 -12.69 -0.16 -40.38
C ALA A 297 -12.81 -1.26 -39.31
N SER A 298 -11.65 -1.72 -38.81
CA SER A 298 -11.57 -2.74 -37.76
C SER A 298 -11.37 -2.17 -36.36
N GLN A 299 -11.37 -0.84 -36.23
CA GLN A 299 -11.08 -0.09 -35.00
C GLN A 299 -9.83 -0.59 -34.27
N GLN A 300 -8.81 -0.95 -35.04
CA GLN A 300 -7.55 -1.49 -34.53
C GLN A 300 -6.46 -0.44 -34.68
N THR A 301 -5.73 -0.18 -33.61
CA THR A 301 -4.57 0.71 -33.63
C THR A 301 -3.38 -0.03 -33.05
N THR A 302 -2.24 -0.02 -33.74
CA THR A 302 -0.96 -0.49 -33.21
C THR A 302 -0.01 0.68 -33.05
N ILE A 303 0.87 0.58 -32.06
CA ILE A 303 2.06 1.43 -31.91
C ILE A 303 3.26 0.51 -31.84
N ASP A 304 4.02 0.46 -32.93
CA ASP A 304 5.18 -0.39 -33.07
C ASP A 304 6.43 0.35 -32.61
N GLY A 305 7.26 -0.30 -31.80
CA GLY A 305 8.52 0.27 -31.30
C GLY A 305 8.32 1.50 -30.42
N LEU A 306 7.25 1.56 -29.60
CA LEU A 306 7.07 2.64 -28.63
C LEU A 306 8.31 2.70 -27.73
N ASN A 307 8.95 3.86 -27.70
CA ASN A 307 10.12 4.12 -26.86
C ASN A 307 9.99 5.50 -26.23
N LEU A 308 9.92 5.52 -24.90
CA LEU A 308 9.88 6.71 -24.06
C LEU A 308 11.16 6.74 -23.22
N THR A 309 11.92 7.83 -23.33
CA THR A 309 13.03 8.15 -22.43
C THR A 309 12.72 9.45 -21.71
N ALA A 310 13.01 9.54 -20.42
CA ALA A 310 12.92 10.79 -19.68
C ALA A 310 14.08 10.93 -18.69
N ASP A 311 14.78 12.06 -18.79
CA ASP A 311 15.77 12.52 -17.82
C ASP A 311 15.10 13.55 -16.91
N ILE A 312 15.05 13.25 -15.62
CA ILE A 312 14.42 14.11 -14.60
C ILE A 312 15.51 14.63 -13.70
N THR A 313 15.66 15.95 -13.60
CA THR A 313 16.57 16.60 -12.66
C THR A 313 15.77 17.28 -11.56
N ALA A 314 16.03 16.95 -10.29
CA ALA A 314 15.39 17.58 -9.13
C ALA A 314 16.26 17.46 -7.87
N PRO A 315 16.20 18.41 -6.90
CA PRO A 315 17.10 18.44 -5.75
C PRO A 315 16.72 17.40 -4.70
N SER A 316 15.48 16.91 -4.76
CA SER A 316 14.99 15.77 -3.98
C SER A 316 15.51 14.43 -4.49
N LEU A 317 16.13 14.40 -5.68
CA LEU A 317 16.73 13.20 -6.24
C LEU A 317 18.24 13.14 -5.91
N PRO A 318 18.76 11.98 -5.52
CA PRO A 318 20.20 11.71 -5.35
C PRO A 318 20.98 11.86 -6.65
N GLY A 319 22.11 12.57 -6.58
CA GLY A 319 22.83 13.02 -7.79
C GLY A 319 22.03 14.04 -8.61
N GLU A 320 20.93 14.55 -8.05
CA GLU A 320 19.98 15.47 -8.65
C GLU A 320 19.29 14.94 -9.92
N GLN A 321 19.42 13.64 -10.26
CA GLN A 321 18.99 13.09 -11.55
C GLN A 321 18.38 11.68 -11.45
N ALA A 322 17.33 11.41 -12.24
CA ALA A 322 16.73 10.09 -12.44
C ALA A 322 16.44 9.85 -13.93
N GLN A 323 16.65 8.60 -14.38
CA GLN A 323 16.40 8.19 -15.76
C GLN A 323 15.28 7.14 -15.82
N LEU A 324 14.32 7.39 -16.70
CA LEU A 324 13.25 6.47 -17.06
C LEU A 324 13.43 6.05 -18.52
N GLU A 325 13.39 4.74 -18.78
CA GLU A 325 13.27 4.19 -20.13
C GLU A 325 12.07 3.22 -20.14
N LEU A 326 11.17 3.39 -21.10
CA LEU A 326 10.03 2.50 -21.33
C LEU A 326 9.97 2.13 -22.80
N THR A 327 9.99 0.84 -23.10
CA THR A 327 9.76 0.32 -24.46
C THR A 327 8.64 -0.69 -24.48
N SER A 328 7.80 -0.68 -25.52
CA SER A 328 6.74 -1.68 -25.71
C SER A 328 6.22 -1.66 -27.15
N ASN A 329 5.46 -2.69 -27.54
CA ASN A 329 4.54 -2.61 -28.66
C ASN A 329 3.11 -2.57 -28.13
N VAL A 330 2.30 -1.63 -28.60
CA VAL A 330 0.92 -1.45 -28.16
C VAL A 330 -0.01 -1.93 -29.27
N SER A 331 -1.04 -2.70 -28.92
CA SER A 331 -2.15 -3.03 -29.83
C SER A 331 -3.48 -2.81 -29.12
N ALA A 332 -4.28 -1.89 -29.64
CA ALA A 332 -5.62 -1.59 -29.17
C ALA A 332 -6.65 -2.06 -30.21
N ASN A 333 -7.74 -2.65 -29.73
CA ASN A 333 -8.92 -2.95 -30.52
C ASN A 333 -10.13 -2.41 -29.75
N LEU A 334 -10.76 -1.35 -30.28
CA LEU A 334 -11.87 -0.67 -29.58
C LEU A 334 -13.17 -1.46 -29.64
N ASP A 335 -13.41 -2.21 -30.73
CA ASP A 335 -14.57 -3.11 -30.85
C ASP A 335 -14.55 -4.22 -29.79
N GLN A 336 -13.38 -4.81 -29.55
CA GLN A 336 -13.17 -5.82 -28.52
C GLN A 336 -12.89 -5.20 -27.14
N GLN A 337 -12.72 -3.88 -27.06
CA GLN A 337 -12.31 -3.14 -25.87
C GLN A 337 -11.06 -3.73 -25.20
N THR A 338 -10.05 -4.07 -25.99
CA THR A 338 -8.80 -4.64 -25.49
C THR A 338 -7.60 -3.77 -25.83
N VAL A 339 -6.64 -3.70 -24.92
CA VAL A 339 -5.29 -3.15 -25.18
C VAL A 339 -4.27 -4.20 -24.77
N THR A 340 -3.26 -4.44 -25.59
CA THR A 340 -2.14 -5.32 -25.28
C THR A 340 -0.85 -4.52 -25.35
N LEU A 341 -0.05 -4.59 -24.30
CA LEU A 341 1.34 -4.15 -24.23
C LEU A 341 2.20 -5.41 -24.34
N SER A 342 2.95 -5.56 -25.44
CA SER A 342 3.84 -6.69 -25.66
C SER A 342 5.29 -6.25 -25.54
N ALA A 343 6.17 -7.13 -25.07
CA ALA A 343 7.58 -6.85 -24.83
C ALA A 343 7.77 -5.54 -24.03
N LEU A 344 6.93 -5.33 -23.01
CA LEU A 344 7.07 -4.19 -22.11
C LEU A 344 8.40 -4.32 -21.38
N ARG A 345 9.21 -3.27 -21.43
CA ARG A 345 10.43 -3.12 -20.66
C ARG A 345 10.43 -1.74 -20.05
N LEU A 346 10.37 -1.67 -18.72
CA LEU A 346 10.43 -0.45 -17.94
C LEU A 346 11.71 -0.49 -17.10
N LYS A 347 12.55 0.51 -17.28
CA LYS A 347 13.79 0.69 -16.53
C LYS A 347 13.74 2.02 -15.80
N LEU A 348 13.87 1.98 -14.48
CA LEU A 348 13.98 3.14 -13.60
C LEU A 348 15.25 2.98 -12.77
N GLN A 349 16.31 3.71 -13.12
CA GLN A 349 17.64 3.50 -12.53
C GLN A 349 18.10 2.02 -12.69
N GLU A 350 18.27 1.29 -11.57
CA GLU A 350 18.63 -0.14 -11.54
C GLU A 350 17.42 -1.08 -11.59
N LEU A 351 16.20 -0.57 -11.35
CA LEU A 351 14.98 -1.36 -11.43
C LEU A 351 14.67 -1.66 -12.90
N LEU A 352 14.67 -2.93 -13.28
CA LEU A 352 14.25 -3.39 -14.61
C LEU A 352 13.06 -4.33 -14.48
N MET A 353 11.92 -3.90 -15.01
CA MET A 353 10.67 -4.64 -15.13
C MET A 353 10.45 -5.03 -16.59
N GLU A 354 10.08 -6.28 -16.82
CA GLU A 354 9.77 -6.85 -18.13
C GLU A 354 8.43 -7.59 -18.07
N GLY A 355 7.65 -7.59 -19.15
CA GLY A 355 6.37 -8.29 -19.15
C GLY A 355 5.52 -8.13 -20.39
N ASP A 356 4.37 -8.80 -20.39
CA ASP A 356 3.31 -8.62 -21.38
C ASP A 356 2.00 -8.42 -20.62
N ILE A 357 1.25 -7.38 -20.96
CA ILE A 357 0.02 -6.99 -20.24
C ILE A 357 -1.11 -6.84 -21.24
N LYS A 358 -2.23 -7.50 -20.97
CA LYS A 358 -3.47 -7.36 -21.71
C LYS A 358 -4.55 -6.78 -20.82
N ALA A 359 -5.10 -5.63 -21.21
CA ALA A 359 -6.29 -5.06 -20.64
C ALA A 359 -7.52 -5.42 -21.48
N ASN A 360 -8.67 -5.56 -20.83
CA ASN A 360 -9.98 -5.76 -21.43
C ASN A 360 -11.01 -4.83 -20.80
N ASN A 361 -12.17 -4.66 -21.44
CA ASN A 361 -13.23 -3.76 -20.98
C ASN A 361 -12.72 -2.33 -20.75
N ILE A 362 -11.81 -1.85 -21.61
CA ILE A 362 -11.09 -0.57 -21.44
C ILE A 362 -12.01 0.66 -21.49
N LEU A 363 -13.23 0.52 -22.01
CA LEU A 363 -14.22 1.60 -22.09
C LEU A 363 -15.27 1.53 -20.96
N GLY A 364 -15.23 0.49 -20.12
CA GLY A 364 -16.15 0.32 -19.01
C GLY A 364 -15.60 0.83 -17.67
N ASP A 365 -16.44 0.86 -16.63
CA ASP A 365 -16.09 1.39 -15.30
C ASP A 365 -15.11 0.50 -14.51
N ASN A 366 -14.98 -0.77 -14.90
CA ASN A 366 -14.12 -1.76 -14.25
C ASN A 366 -13.29 -2.50 -15.30
N PRO A 367 -12.26 -1.87 -15.88
CA PRO A 367 -11.35 -2.55 -16.80
C PRO A 367 -10.61 -3.68 -16.08
N GLY A 368 -10.48 -4.81 -16.75
CA GLY A 368 -9.69 -5.95 -16.28
C GLY A 368 -8.31 -5.95 -16.92
N PHE A 369 -7.33 -6.52 -16.24
CA PHE A 369 -6.00 -6.74 -16.79
C PHE A 369 -5.49 -8.14 -16.46
N ALA A 370 -4.64 -8.68 -17.33
CA ALA A 370 -3.91 -9.92 -17.09
C ALA A 370 -2.55 -9.88 -17.80
N GLY A 371 -1.52 -10.45 -17.20
CA GLY A 371 -0.17 -10.41 -17.78
C GLY A 371 0.90 -11.05 -16.90
N ASN A 372 2.07 -11.29 -17.49
CA ASN A 372 3.27 -11.69 -16.77
C ASN A 372 4.10 -10.44 -16.44
N VAL A 373 4.64 -10.39 -15.22
CA VAL A 373 5.58 -9.37 -14.78
C VAL A 373 6.81 -10.05 -14.22
N HIS A 374 7.98 -9.59 -14.65
CA HIS A 374 9.28 -10.03 -14.19
C HIS A 374 10.14 -8.81 -13.83
N ILE A 375 10.48 -8.67 -12.56
CA ILE A 375 11.42 -7.67 -12.05
C ILE A 375 12.76 -8.36 -11.84
N GLN A 376 13.76 -7.92 -12.59
CA GLN A 376 15.13 -8.42 -12.49
C GLN A 376 15.71 -8.14 -11.10
N PRO A 377 16.64 -8.97 -10.59
CA PRO A 377 17.26 -8.75 -9.29
C PRO A 377 17.90 -7.35 -9.17
N PHE A 378 17.51 -6.59 -8.15
CA PHE A 378 18.04 -5.26 -7.86
C PHE A 378 18.24 -5.03 -6.35
N ASN A 379 18.98 -3.98 -6.00
CA ASN A 379 19.19 -3.57 -4.61
C ASN A 379 18.13 -2.52 -4.20
N LEU A 380 17.12 -2.96 -3.44
CA LEU A 380 16.01 -2.11 -3.02
C LEU A 380 16.48 -1.02 -2.03
N ARG A 381 17.42 -1.32 -1.14
CA ARG A 381 18.01 -0.32 -0.23
C ARG A 381 18.73 0.79 -0.99
N LYS A 382 19.53 0.42 -1.99
CA LYS A 382 20.19 1.36 -2.89
C LYS A 382 19.16 2.17 -3.67
N LEU A 383 18.16 1.53 -4.26
CA LEU A 383 17.09 2.24 -4.98
C LEU A 383 16.33 3.21 -4.08
N ALA A 384 15.97 2.80 -2.85
CA ALA A 384 15.28 3.65 -1.89
C ALA A 384 16.13 4.88 -1.52
N ASN A 385 17.42 4.66 -1.21
CA ASN A 385 18.37 5.75 -1.00
C ASN A 385 18.48 6.64 -2.24
N ASP A 386 18.60 6.04 -3.43
CA ASP A 386 18.67 6.67 -4.76
C ASP A 386 17.37 7.38 -5.16
N MET A 387 16.28 7.23 -4.41
CA MET A 387 15.01 7.93 -4.60
C MET A 387 14.62 8.81 -3.41
N ASN A 388 15.53 8.98 -2.44
CA ASN A 388 15.28 9.69 -1.17
C ASN A 388 14.04 9.15 -0.42
N ILE A 389 13.84 7.83 -0.48
CA ILE A 389 12.82 7.10 0.26
C ILE A 389 13.45 6.62 1.57
N GLU A 390 12.99 7.17 2.69
CA GLU A 390 13.45 6.75 4.02
C GLU A 390 12.95 5.33 4.33
N LEU A 391 13.88 4.40 4.50
CA LEU A 391 13.59 3.06 4.99
C LEU A 391 13.56 3.05 6.53
N PRO A 392 12.70 2.22 7.16
CA PRO A 392 12.72 2.05 8.60
C PRO A 392 14.08 1.52 9.09
N THR A 393 14.45 1.87 10.32
CA THR A 393 15.66 1.32 10.94
C THR A 393 15.48 -0.17 11.20
N MET A 394 16.46 -0.96 10.77
CA MET A 394 16.47 -2.42 10.90
C MET A 394 17.70 -2.83 11.71
N ALA A 395 17.63 -3.95 12.41
CA ALA A 395 18.73 -4.47 13.21
C ALA A 395 19.93 -4.83 12.32
N ASP A 396 19.67 -5.27 11.09
CA ASP A 396 20.69 -5.55 10.09
C ASP A 396 20.58 -4.62 8.88
N ASN A 397 21.64 -3.84 8.66
CA ASN A 397 21.74 -2.89 7.55
C ASN A 397 21.98 -3.55 6.18
N SER A 398 22.22 -4.87 6.12
CA SER A 398 22.39 -5.66 4.89
C SER A 398 21.09 -6.31 4.37
N THR A 399 19.94 -5.90 4.91
CA THR A 399 18.60 -6.30 4.45
C THR A 399 18.12 -5.44 3.28
N LEU A 400 17.22 -5.99 2.46
CA LEU A 400 16.66 -5.34 1.27
C LEU A 400 17.70 -5.08 0.16
N GLU A 401 18.80 -5.84 0.13
CA GLU A 401 19.86 -5.67 -0.86
C GLU A 401 19.64 -6.50 -2.13
N LYS A 402 18.75 -7.49 -2.07
CA LYS A 402 18.42 -8.32 -3.24
C LYS A 402 16.92 -8.58 -3.30
N VAL A 403 16.25 -7.94 -4.25
CA VAL A 403 14.84 -8.14 -4.52
C VAL A 403 14.65 -8.56 -5.98
N ALA A 404 13.89 -9.61 -6.22
CA ALA A 404 13.46 -10.02 -7.55
C ALA A 404 12.04 -10.57 -7.47
N LEU A 405 11.23 -10.36 -8.51
CA LEU A 405 9.83 -10.76 -8.50
C LEU A 405 9.44 -11.32 -9.86
N SER A 406 8.76 -12.46 -9.88
CA SER A 406 8.04 -12.95 -11.06
C SER A 406 6.62 -13.32 -10.65
N ALA A 407 5.63 -12.91 -11.43
CA ALA A 407 4.24 -13.28 -11.19
C ALA A 407 3.41 -13.22 -12.47
N GLU A 408 2.39 -14.06 -12.55
CA GLU A 408 1.25 -13.88 -13.45
C GLU A 408 0.20 -13.05 -12.69
N LEU A 409 -0.01 -11.82 -13.12
CA LEU A 409 -1.00 -10.91 -12.53
C LEU A 409 -2.30 -10.99 -13.31
N GLU A 410 -3.42 -11.03 -12.61
CA GLU A 410 -4.75 -10.77 -13.16
C GLU A 410 -5.52 -9.90 -12.17
N GLY A 411 -6.38 -9.01 -12.65
CA GLY A 411 -7.09 -8.11 -11.76
C GLY A 411 -8.00 -7.13 -12.47
N SER A 412 -8.48 -6.17 -11.69
CA SER A 412 -9.29 -5.06 -12.14
C SER A 412 -8.98 -3.82 -11.30
N THR A 413 -9.74 -2.74 -11.44
CA THR A 413 -9.56 -1.54 -10.60
C THR A 413 -9.84 -1.77 -9.11
N SER A 414 -10.48 -2.89 -8.75
CA SER A 414 -10.85 -3.22 -7.37
C SER A 414 -10.14 -4.45 -6.81
N SER A 415 -9.44 -5.24 -7.62
CA SER A 415 -8.88 -6.53 -7.19
C SER A 415 -7.58 -6.87 -7.93
N VAL A 416 -6.74 -7.68 -7.31
CA VAL A 416 -5.54 -8.23 -7.93
C VAL A 416 -5.30 -9.65 -7.45
N ASN A 417 -4.81 -10.50 -8.34
CA ASN A 417 -4.41 -11.87 -8.07
C ASN A 417 -3.06 -12.12 -8.73
N ALA A 418 -2.05 -12.38 -7.91
CA ALA A 418 -0.73 -12.83 -8.32
C ALA A 418 -0.70 -14.36 -8.24
N LYS A 419 -0.72 -15.01 -9.40
CA LYS A 419 -0.49 -16.44 -9.58
C LYS A 419 1.00 -16.67 -9.84
N GLN A 420 1.46 -17.88 -9.53
CA GLN A 420 2.85 -18.30 -9.74
C GLN A 420 3.85 -17.27 -9.21
N LEU A 421 3.53 -16.66 -8.07
CA LEU A 421 4.40 -15.71 -7.39
C LEU A 421 5.73 -16.41 -7.10
N ASP A 422 6.84 -15.78 -7.49
CA ASP A 422 8.22 -16.12 -7.14
C ASP A 422 8.92 -14.82 -6.73
N LEU A 423 9.01 -14.58 -5.43
CA LEU A 423 9.64 -13.41 -4.83
C LEU A 423 10.92 -13.85 -4.14
N ILE A 424 12.04 -13.22 -4.51
CA ILE A 424 13.31 -13.31 -3.80
C ILE A 424 13.44 -12.03 -2.96
N LEU A 425 13.68 -12.21 -1.67
CA LEU A 425 14.01 -11.16 -0.72
C LEU A 425 15.24 -11.59 0.08
N ASP A 426 16.39 -11.00 -0.26
CA ASP A 426 17.70 -11.33 0.29
C ASP A 426 18.04 -12.82 0.11
N GLN A 427 18.08 -13.58 1.21
CA GLN A 427 18.28 -15.03 1.25
C GLN A 427 16.99 -15.86 1.19
N SER A 428 15.84 -15.19 1.19
CA SER A 428 14.51 -15.78 1.32
C SER A 428 13.84 -15.87 -0.04
N LYS A 429 13.18 -16.99 -0.32
CA LYS A 429 12.38 -17.24 -1.51
C LYS A 429 10.95 -17.59 -1.12
N LEU A 430 10.03 -16.72 -1.50
CA LEU A 430 8.59 -16.88 -1.33
C LEU A 430 7.96 -17.29 -2.66
N THR A 431 7.21 -18.40 -2.66
CA THR A 431 6.48 -18.87 -3.85
C THR A 431 5.01 -19.09 -3.55
N GLY A 432 4.14 -19.02 -4.57
CA GLY A 432 2.75 -19.45 -4.45
C GLY A 432 1.76 -18.53 -5.14
N GLN A 433 0.66 -18.20 -4.45
CA GLN A 433 -0.35 -17.28 -4.94
C GLN A 433 -0.82 -16.33 -3.84
N PHE A 434 -1.15 -15.11 -4.24
CA PHE A 434 -1.65 -14.06 -3.36
C PHE A 434 -2.70 -13.23 -4.11
N ALA A 435 -3.87 -13.05 -3.51
CA ALA A 435 -4.95 -12.27 -4.09
C ALA A 435 -5.54 -11.31 -3.06
N VAL A 436 -5.88 -10.12 -3.54
CA VAL A 436 -6.69 -9.13 -2.84
C VAL A 436 -8.00 -8.99 -3.63
N ASN A 437 -9.09 -9.47 -3.05
CA ASN A 437 -10.38 -9.53 -3.76
C ASN A 437 -11.09 -8.17 -3.85
N ASN A 438 -10.73 -7.21 -3.00
CA ASN A 438 -11.33 -5.88 -2.95
C ASN A 438 -10.37 -4.88 -2.27
N PHE A 439 -10.02 -3.76 -2.88
CA PHE A 439 -9.12 -2.76 -2.25
C PHE A 439 -9.78 -1.88 -1.19
N THR A 440 -11.10 -1.63 -1.28
CA THR A 440 -11.83 -0.83 -0.29
C THR A 440 -12.10 -1.60 1.00
N ASN A 441 -12.37 -2.90 0.89
CA ASN A 441 -12.45 -3.82 2.02
C ASN A 441 -11.52 -5.02 1.77
N PRO A 442 -10.22 -4.89 2.11
CA PRO A 442 -9.18 -5.88 1.79
C PRO A 442 -9.51 -7.30 2.25
N GLY A 443 -9.91 -8.15 1.30
CA GLY A 443 -10.06 -9.58 1.49
C GLY A 443 -8.87 -10.33 0.89
N PHE A 444 -7.98 -10.85 1.74
CA PHE A 444 -6.74 -11.52 1.34
C PHE A 444 -6.95 -13.03 1.19
N ASN A 445 -6.58 -13.57 0.03
CA ASN A 445 -6.54 -15.01 -0.21
C ASN A 445 -5.12 -15.41 -0.59
N PHE A 446 -4.53 -16.40 0.09
CA PHE A 446 -3.14 -16.76 -0.19
C PHE A 446 -2.83 -18.24 0.06
N ASN A 447 -1.89 -18.76 -0.70
CA ASN A 447 -1.23 -20.02 -0.43
C ASN A 447 0.24 -19.84 -0.75
N LEU A 448 1.05 -19.69 0.30
CA LEU A 448 2.43 -19.23 0.20
C LEU A 448 3.38 -20.26 0.80
N LYS A 449 4.55 -20.39 0.17
CA LYS A 449 5.65 -21.23 0.63
C LYS A 449 6.92 -20.39 0.69
N LEU A 450 7.49 -20.27 1.87
CA LEU A 450 8.72 -19.55 2.14
C LEU A 450 9.80 -20.57 2.51
N ASP A 451 10.98 -20.51 1.89
CA ASP A 451 12.06 -21.46 2.19
C ASP A 451 12.70 -21.19 3.56
N GLN A 452 13.11 -19.95 3.82
CA GLN A 452 13.71 -19.50 5.06
C GLN A 452 13.46 -18.01 5.27
N ILE A 453 13.39 -17.56 6.53
CA ILE A 453 13.42 -16.14 6.88
C ILE A 453 14.00 -15.94 8.27
N ASP A 454 14.75 -14.85 8.44
CA ASP A 454 15.20 -14.37 9.73
C ASP A 454 14.55 -13.02 9.98
N LEU A 455 13.47 -13.02 10.77
CA LEU A 455 12.67 -11.82 11.05
C LEU A 455 13.44 -10.82 11.92
N ASP A 456 14.37 -11.29 12.75
CA ASP A 456 15.11 -10.44 13.68
C ASP A 456 16.00 -9.43 12.95
N ARG A 457 16.42 -9.77 11.73
CA ARG A 457 17.20 -8.87 10.85
C ARG A 457 16.39 -7.65 10.38
N TYR A 458 15.07 -7.81 10.22
CA TYR A 458 14.16 -6.77 9.70
C TYR A 458 13.47 -5.95 10.80
N LEU A 459 13.51 -6.42 12.04
CA LEU A 459 12.97 -5.67 13.18
C LEU A 459 13.90 -4.52 13.56
N PRO A 460 13.39 -3.45 14.22
CA PRO A 460 14.24 -2.40 14.75
C PRO A 460 15.31 -2.96 15.70
N PRO A 461 16.52 -2.39 15.73
CA PRO A 461 17.56 -2.82 16.65
C PRO A 461 17.05 -2.70 18.09
N VAL A 462 17.26 -3.74 18.88
CA VAL A 462 16.99 -3.70 20.31
C VAL A 462 17.98 -2.71 20.92
N GLU A 463 17.51 -1.56 21.42
CA GLU A 463 18.38 -0.63 22.12
C GLU A 463 18.99 -1.35 23.33
N GLU A 464 20.29 -1.65 23.28
CA GLU A 464 21.07 -1.99 24.47
C GLU A 464 21.16 -0.74 25.35
N SER A 465 20.08 -0.45 26.07
CA SER A 465 20.11 0.51 27.16
C SER A 465 21.15 -0.01 28.15
N GLN A 466 22.23 0.76 28.29
CA GLN A 466 23.41 0.48 29.11
C GLN A 466 23.05 -0.33 30.36
N ALA A 467 23.71 -1.49 30.48
CA ALA A 467 23.63 -2.38 31.63
C ALA A 467 23.83 -1.62 32.95
N LYS A 468 22.72 -1.21 33.58
CA LYS A 468 22.67 -0.89 35.00
C LYS A 468 22.45 -2.23 35.73
N PRO A 469 23.24 -2.56 36.78
CA PRO A 469 23.15 -3.87 37.41
C PRO A 469 21.75 -4.13 37.98
N ALA A 470 21.17 -5.25 37.55
CA ALA A 470 20.08 -6.03 38.12
C ALA A 470 19.29 -5.39 39.30
N GLY A 471 18.24 -4.65 38.94
CA GLY A 471 16.95 -4.76 39.63
C GLY A 471 16.03 -5.62 38.74
N SER A 472 15.21 -6.47 39.34
CA SER A 472 14.31 -7.46 38.73
C SER A 472 13.75 -7.09 37.34
N PRO A 473 13.55 -8.06 36.42
CA PRO A 473 12.89 -7.82 35.14
C PRO A 473 11.41 -7.52 35.37
N ALA A 474 11.12 -6.26 35.65
CA ALA A 474 9.81 -5.67 35.55
C ALA A 474 9.94 -4.49 34.59
N SER A 475 9.53 -4.74 33.37
CA SER A 475 8.79 -3.79 32.56
C SER A 475 9.51 -2.50 32.14
N THR A 476 10.03 -2.53 30.91
CA THR A 476 10.06 -1.38 30.01
C THR A 476 8.67 -0.99 29.47
N ALA A 477 7.55 -1.48 30.03
CA ALA A 477 6.24 -0.89 29.81
C ALA A 477 6.03 0.30 30.77
N ALA A 478 6.68 1.41 30.45
CA ALA A 478 6.20 2.73 30.86
C ALA A 478 5.07 3.13 29.89
N GLY A 479 3.92 2.48 30.05
CA GLY A 479 2.66 2.79 29.39
C GLY A 479 1.58 2.04 30.15
N GLY A 480 0.47 2.70 30.49
CA GLY A 480 -0.68 2.02 31.10
C GLY A 480 -1.17 0.84 30.25
N PRO A 481 -2.19 0.10 30.69
CA PRO A 481 -2.70 -1.05 29.94
C PRO A 481 -3.05 -0.60 28.52
N SER A 482 -2.21 -0.95 27.55
CA SER A 482 -2.46 -0.59 26.16
C SER A 482 -3.64 -1.43 25.71
N GLN A 483 -4.76 -0.78 25.42
CA GLN A 483 -5.96 -1.47 24.94
C GLN A 483 -5.61 -2.26 23.69
N LEU A 484 -6.11 -3.49 23.61
CA LEU A 484 -5.93 -4.31 22.42
C LEU A 484 -6.62 -3.63 21.23
N PRO A 485 -5.98 -3.59 20.05
CA PRO A 485 -6.55 -2.95 18.85
C PRO A 485 -7.65 -3.82 18.23
N LEU A 486 -8.80 -3.92 18.90
CA LEU A 486 -9.91 -4.79 18.48
C LEU A 486 -10.48 -4.38 17.12
N ASP A 487 -10.52 -3.09 16.83
CA ASP A 487 -10.99 -2.59 15.54
C ASP A 487 -10.09 -3.03 14.38
N THR A 488 -8.77 -3.09 14.60
CA THR A 488 -7.85 -3.64 13.61
C THR A 488 -8.13 -5.12 13.36
N LEU A 489 -8.37 -5.92 14.42
CA LEU A 489 -8.73 -7.34 14.27
C LEU A 489 -10.07 -7.53 13.53
N ARG A 490 -11.03 -6.62 13.71
CA ARG A 490 -12.32 -6.62 13.00
C ARG A 490 -12.19 -6.34 11.50
N GLN A 491 -11.18 -5.57 11.11
CA GLN A 491 -10.91 -5.20 9.72
C GLN A 491 -10.11 -6.27 8.96
N ILE A 492 -9.46 -7.21 9.66
CA ILE A 492 -8.71 -8.30 9.00
C ILE A 492 -9.70 -9.27 8.36
N ASN A 493 -9.64 -9.38 7.03
CA ASN A 493 -10.31 -10.41 6.26
C ASN A 493 -9.25 -11.19 5.47
N ALA A 494 -8.91 -12.39 5.93
CA ALA A 494 -7.80 -13.16 5.38
C ALA A 494 -8.08 -14.67 5.44
N LYS A 495 -7.86 -15.36 4.32
CA LYS A 495 -8.02 -16.82 4.24
C LYS A 495 -6.88 -17.43 3.45
N GLY A 496 -6.10 -18.31 4.08
CA GLY A 496 -4.97 -18.90 3.39
C GLY A 496 -4.09 -19.78 4.26
N SER A 497 -3.03 -20.29 3.64
CA SER A 497 -1.98 -21.05 4.33
C SER A 497 -0.60 -20.51 4.01
N ILE A 498 0.30 -20.58 4.98
CA ILE A 498 1.71 -20.27 4.82
C ILE A 498 2.51 -21.48 5.31
N ASP A 499 3.33 -22.04 4.43
CA ASP A 499 4.37 -23.01 4.78
C ASP A 499 5.72 -22.27 4.85
N ILE A 500 6.49 -22.47 5.92
CA ILE A 500 7.83 -21.88 6.07
C ILE A 500 8.83 -22.99 6.39
N GLY A 501 9.88 -23.12 5.59
CA GLY A 501 10.91 -24.15 5.79
C GLY A 501 11.72 -23.90 7.07
N LYS A 502 12.27 -22.70 7.24
CA LYS A 502 12.97 -22.27 8.46
C LYS A 502 12.63 -20.83 8.84
N MET A 503 12.39 -20.57 10.12
CA MET A 503 12.15 -19.22 10.62
C MET A 503 12.99 -18.96 11.86
N THR A 504 13.62 -17.79 11.90
CA THR A 504 14.19 -17.22 13.13
C THR A 504 13.40 -15.98 13.50
N ALA A 505 12.90 -15.92 14.73
CA ALA A 505 12.14 -14.79 15.24
C ALA A 505 12.24 -14.69 16.77
N SER A 506 12.59 -13.51 17.29
CA SER A 506 12.88 -13.25 18.70
C SER A 506 13.87 -14.27 19.29
N GLY A 507 14.92 -14.61 18.53
CA GLY A 507 15.91 -15.64 18.89
C GLY A 507 15.44 -17.09 18.73
N LEU A 508 14.13 -17.34 18.59
CA LEU A 508 13.58 -18.68 18.42
C LEU A 508 13.81 -19.19 17.01
N THR A 509 14.34 -20.41 16.88
CA THR A 509 14.46 -21.09 15.59
C THR A 509 13.43 -22.20 15.47
N SER A 510 12.66 -22.17 14.38
CA SER A 510 11.60 -23.13 14.06
C SER A 510 11.76 -23.64 12.63
N GLU A 511 11.40 -24.90 12.39
CA GLU A 511 11.47 -25.52 11.06
C GLU A 511 10.12 -26.15 10.68
N ASN A 512 9.89 -26.41 9.38
CA ASN A 512 8.70 -27.07 8.85
C ASN A 512 7.37 -26.50 9.39
N ILE A 513 7.25 -25.17 9.31
CA ILE A 513 6.13 -24.44 9.88
C ILE A 513 4.97 -24.48 8.90
N HIS A 514 3.77 -24.76 9.40
CA HIS A 514 2.53 -24.67 8.65
C HIS A 514 1.49 -23.92 9.46
N VAL A 515 0.95 -22.84 8.89
CA VAL A 515 -0.11 -22.04 9.52
C VAL A 515 -1.25 -21.86 8.53
N THR A 516 -2.46 -22.27 8.92
CA THR A 516 -3.69 -21.93 8.20
C THR A 516 -4.42 -20.80 8.92
N ILE A 517 -4.72 -19.73 8.19
CA ILE A 517 -5.36 -18.50 8.68
C ILE A 517 -6.77 -18.43 8.10
N ASN A 518 -7.75 -18.18 8.96
CA ASN A 518 -9.11 -17.83 8.59
C ASN A 518 -9.61 -16.70 9.50
N ALA A 519 -9.61 -15.48 8.98
CA ALA A 519 -10.00 -14.26 9.65
C ALA A 519 -11.16 -13.63 8.89
N GLU A 520 -12.29 -13.43 9.58
CA GLU A 520 -13.47 -12.82 8.99
C GLU A 520 -14.29 -12.10 10.08
N ASN A 521 -14.64 -10.84 9.84
CA ASN A 521 -15.55 -10.05 10.69
C ASN A 521 -15.19 -10.11 12.20
N GLY A 522 -13.90 -9.96 12.52
CA GLY A 522 -13.40 -9.98 13.90
C GLY A 522 -13.24 -11.36 14.55
N LEU A 523 -13.50 -12.45 13.83
CA LEU A 523 -13.16 -13.81 14.26
C LEU A 523 -11.91 -14.28 13.50
N VAL A 524 -10.80 -14.43 14.20
CA VAL A 524 -9.52 -14.92 13.65
C VAL A 524 -9.25 -16.33 14.17
N LYS A 525 -9.05 -17.28 13.26
CA LYS A 525 -8.69 -18.67 13.57
C LYS A 525 -7.37 -19.02 12.90
N LEU A 526 -6.43 -19.51 13.71
CA LEU A 526 -5.16 -20.06 13.27
C LEU A 526 -5.22 -21.57 13.53
N THR A 527 -5.61 -22.35 12.53
CA THR A 527 -5.90 -23.78 12.71
C THR A 527 -5.75 -24.54 11.38
N PRO A 528 -4.82 -25.51 11.27
CA PRO A 528 -3.81 -25.88 12.27
C PRO A 528 -2.59 -24.93 12.25
N MET A 529 -1.91 -24.81 13.39
CA MET A 529 -0.53 -24.34 13.49
C MET A 529 0.39 -25.53 13.81
N ARG A 530 1.45 -25.73 13.04
CA ARG A 530 2.45 -26.77 13.26
C ARG A 530 3.85 -26.23 13.05
N ALA A 531 4.82 -26.74 13.80
CA ALA A 531 6.25 -26.47 13.61
C ALA A 531 7.10 -27.56 14.27
N ASP A 532 8.29 -27.80 13.73
CA ASP A 532 9.35 -28.52 14.43
C ASP A 532 10.16 -27.52 15.27
N LEU A 533 10.31 -27.83 16.57
CA LEU A 533 10.96 -26.97 17.57
C LEU A 533 11.99 -27.79 18.34
N TYR A 534 13.27 -27.42 18.24
CA TYR A 534 14.35 -28.01 19.06
C TYR A 534 14.26 -29.54 19.21
N GLN A 535 14.25 -30.27 18.09
CA GLN A 535 14.13 -31.74 17.98
C GLN A 535 12.74 -32.34 18.28
N GLY A 536 11.81 -31.54 18.78
CA GLY A 536 10.42 -31.94 19.02
C GLY A 536 9.44 -31.30 18.05
N GLN A 537 8.16 -31.41 18.37
CA GLN A 537 7.05 -30.94 17.55
C GLN A 537 6.11 -30.06 18.35
N TYR A 538 5.60 -29.02 17.69
CA TYR A 538 4.55 -28.14 18.17
C TYR A 538 3.30 -28.28 17.30
N ASN A 539 2.15 -28.39 17.94
CA ASN A 539 0.85 -28.30 17.29
C ASN A 539 -0.06 -27.40 18.12
N GLY A 540 -0.66 -26.40 17.49
CA GLY A 540 -1.49 -25.40 18.15
C GLY A 540 -2.73 -25.04 17.36
N ASN A 541 -3.75 -24.59 18.06
CA ASN A 541 -4.94 -23.96 17.49
C ASN A 541 -5.28 -22.72 18.31
N VAL A 542 -5.35 -21.57 17.64
CA VAL A 542 -5.67 -20.29 18.28
C VAL A 542 -6.94 -19.72 17.67
N SER A 543 -7.86 -19.23 18.51
CA SER A 543 -9.04 -18.48 18.11
C SER A 543 -9.11 -17.16 18.88
N LEU A 544 -9.27 -16.08 18.15
CA LEU A 544 -9.46 -14.72 18.67
C LEU A 544 -10.83 -14.23 18.21
N ASP A 545 -11.70 -13.86 19.14
CA ASP A 545 -13.02 -13.29 18.85
C ASP A 545 -13.09 -11.85 19.40
N ALA A 546 -12.94 -10.89 18.49
CA ALA A 546 -12.95 -9.45 18.75
C ALA A 546 -14.32 -8.81 18.47
N ARG A 547 -15.39 -9.59 18.26
CA ARG A 547 -16.72 -9.06 17.90
C ARG A 547 -17.40 -8.31 19.05
N GLY A 548 -17.03 -8.60 20.29
CA GLY A 548 -17.48 -7.85 21.48
C GLY A 548 -16.48 -6.78 21.92
N ASP A 549 -16.78 -6.10 23.03
CA ASP A 549 -15.92 -5.05 23.61
C ASP A 549 -14.67 -5.60 24.32
N LYS A 550 -14.66 -6.90 24.60
CA LYS A 550 -13.51 -7.64 25.13
C LYS A 550 -13.14 -8.75 24.16
N LEU A 551 -11.85 -8.94 23.94
CA LEU A 551 -11.36 -10.07 23.16
C LEU A 551 -11.70 -11.36 23.90
N LYS A 552 -12.17 -12.39 23.20
CA LYS A 552 -12.20 -13.77 23.72
C LYS A 552 -11.09 -14.56 23.04
N LEU A 553 -10.19 -15.11 23.84
CA LEU A 553 -9.08 -15.94 23.43
C LEU A 553 -9.42 -17.40 23.74
N ALA A 554 -9.20 -18.30 22.79
CA ALA A 554 -9.17 -19.74 23.02
C ALA A 554 -7.91 -20.33 22.40
N ILE A 555 -7.18 -21.13 23.18
CA ILE A 555 -5.94 -21.81 22.74
C ILE A 555 -6.03 -23.29 23.05
N ASP A 556 -5.54 -24.12 22.14
CA ASP A 556 -5.40 -25.57 22.28
C ASP A 556 -4.02 -25.95 21.76
N GLU A 557 -3.05 -25.97 22.66
CA GLU A 557 -1.62 -26.05 22.38
C GLU A 557 -1.07 -27.40 22.83
N SER A 558 -0.14 -27.95 22.06
CA SER A 558 0.60 -29.16 22.41
C SER A 558 2.03 -29.11 21.91
N VAL A 559 2.93 -29.59 22.75
CA VAL A 559 4.36 -29.70 22.50
C VAL A 559 4.76 -31.12 22.85
N LYS A 560 5.54 -31.77 21.98
CA LYS A 560 5.99 -33.16 22.17
C LYS A 560 7.46 -33.30 21.84
N GLY A 561 8.24 -33.82 22.78
CA GLY A 561 9.64 -34.17 22.56
C GLY A 561 10.59 -32.98 22.41
N VAL A 562 10.22 -31.77 22.85
CA VAL A 562 11.01 -30.56 22.64
C VAL A 562 12.11 -30.46 23.69
N GLN A 563 13.34 -30.15 23.28
CA GLN A 563 14.43 -29.91 24.22
C GLN A 563 14.24 -28.58 24.95
N ALA A 564 13.96 -28.63 26.26
CA ALA A 564 13.62 -27.45 27.05
C ALA A 564 14.79 -26.49 27.23
N GLU A 565 16.01 -27.00 27.37
CA GLU A 565 17.20 -26.18 27.60
C GLU A 565 17.51 -25.21 26.46
N PRO A 566 17.69 -25.63 25.20
CA PRO A 566 17.97 -24.70 24.11
C PRO A 566 16.78 -23.77 23.84
N LEU A 567 15.53 -24.26 23.93
CA LEU A 567 14.34 -23.42 23.80
C LEU A 567 14.32 -22.28 24.81
N LEU A 568 14.45 -22.59 26.11
CA LEU A 568 14.38 -21.58 27.16
C LEU A 568 15.57 -20.62 27.13
N LYS A 569 16.75 -21.12 26.72
CA LYS A 569 17.93 -20.30 26.54
C LYS A 569 17.72 -19.26 25.44
N ASP A 570 17.13 -19.64 24.31
CA ASP A 570 16.83 -18.70 23.21
C ASP A 570 15.68 -17.75 23.56
N MET A 571 14.67 -18.21 24.32
CA MET A 571 13.53 -17.37 24.74
C MET A 571 13.84 -16.38 25.86
N THR A 572 14.63 -16.79 26.85
CA THR A 572 14.77 -16.05 28.13
C THR A 572 16.22 -15.72 28.50
N GLY A 573 17.20 -16.18 27.69
CA GLY A 573 18.63 -16.04 27.97
C GLY A 573 19.18 -17.04 29.01
N GLU A 574 18.31 -17.68 29.79
CA GLU A 574 18.68 -18.67 30.81
C GLU A 574 17.78 -19.92 30.76
N ALA A 575 18.30 -21.08 31.16
CA ALA A 575 17.52 -22.31 31.23
C ALA A 575 17.45 -22.83 32.67
N LYS A 576 16.32 -22.60 33.36
CA LYS A 576 16.09 -23.08 34.74
C LYS A 576 15.66 -24.54 34.81
N ILE A 577 15.18 -25.10 33.71
CA ILE A 577 14.81 -26.50 33.58
C ILE A 577 15.39 -27.05 32.29
N THR A 578 15.88 -28.28 32.34
CA THR A 578 16.40 -29.02 31.18
C THR A 578 15.64 -30.33 30.99
N GLY A 579 15.96 -31.04 29.92
CA GLY A 579 15.34 -32.32 29.56
C GLY A 579 14.34 -32.21 28.40
N THR A 580 13.73 -33.33 28.07
CA THR A 580 12.77 -33.43 26.97
C THR A 580 11.36 -33.14 27.48
N ALA A 581 10.75 -32.07 26.98
CA ALA A 581 9.46 -31.56 27.40
C ALA A 581 8.32 -32.09 26.52
N ASN A 582 7.23 -32.50 27.15
CA ASN A 582 5.92 -32.62 26.55
C ASN A 582 4.94 -31.79 27.36
N ALA A 583 4.11 -30.98 26.70
CA ALA A 583 3.13 -30.15 27.35
C ALA A 583 1.86 -30.06 26.50
N ASN A 584 0.72 -29.88 27.14
CA ASN A 584 -0.51 -29.54 26.47
C ASN A 584 -1.31 -28.56 27.33
N ALA A 585 -2.01 -27.64 26.69
CA ALA A 585 -2.82 -26.65 27.38
C ALA A 585 -4.04 -26.29 26.53
N LYS A 586 -5.23 -26.37 27.14
CA LYS A 586 -6.47 -25.89 26.56
C LYS A 586 -7.05 -24.82 27.46
N LEU A 587 -6.88 -23.56 27.06
CA LEU A 587 -7.19 -22.40 27.88
C LEU A 587 -8.10 -21.43 27.13
N ASN A 588 -8.97 -20.75 27.87
CA ASN A 588 -9.80 -19.66 27.39
C ASN A 588 -9.57 -18.43 28.27
N GLY A 589 -9.61 -17.24 27.70
CA GLY A 589 -9.48 -15.98 28.43
C GLY A 589 -10.31 -14.88 27.79
N SER A 590 -10.57 -13.81 28.53
CA SER A 590 -11.23 -12.63 27.98
C SER A 590 -10.82 -11.33 28.64
N GLY A 591 -10.54 -10.31 27.84
CA GLY A 591 -10.11 -9.01 28.36
C GLY A 591 -10.00 -7.94 27.28
N ALA A 592 -9.98 -6.68 27.72
CA ALA A 592 -9.64 -5.54 26.87
C ALA A 592 -8.12 -5.32 26.76
N THR A 593 -7.33 -5.95 27.64
CA THR A 593 -5.87 -5.83 27.74
C THR A 593 -5.24 -7.21 27.92
N VAL A 594 -3.92 -7.30 27.72
CA VAL A 594 -3.17 -8.55 27.93
C VAL A 594 -3.24 -8.98 29.40
N GLU A 595 -3.19 -8.02 30.32
CA GLU A 595 -3.29 -8.26 31.76
C GLU A 595 -4.66 -8.81 32.16
N GLU A 596 -5.75 -8.26 31.62
CA GLU A 596 -7.10 -8.78 31.86
C GLU A 596 -7.27 -10.20 31.32
N ILE A 597 -6.70 -10.50 30.14
CA ILE A 597 -6.71 -11.86 29.59
C ILE A 597 -5.96 -12.80 30.56
N LYS A 598 -4.76 -12.42 31.02
CA LYS A 598 -4.00 -13.22 32.00
C LYS A 598 -4.79 -13.49 33.28
N GLN A 599 -5.55 -12.51 33.76
CA GLN A 599 -6.39 -12.62 34.97
C GLN A 599 -7.68 -13.43 34.76
N THR A 600 -8.09 -13.70 33.52
CA THR A 600 -9.30 -14.46 33.22
C THR A 600 -9.02 -15.84 32.61
N LEU A 601 -7.75 -16.14 32.32
CA LEU A 601 -7.31 -17.42 31.78
C LEU A 601 -7.82 -18.57 32.64
N SER A 602 -8.59 -19.45 32.01
CA SER A 602 -9.20 -20.62 32.66
C SER A 602 -9.17 -21.83 31.73
N GLY A 603 -9.03 -23.03 32.28
CA GLY A 603 -8.97 -24.27 31.50
C GLY A 603 -8.06 -25.30 32.13
N ASN A 604 -7.51 -26.21 31.34
CA ASN A 604 -6.74 -27.33 31.84
C ASN A 604 -5.52 -27.63 30.98
N GLY A 605 -4.52 -28.29 31.57
CA GLY A 605 -3.33 -28.71 30.86
C GLY A 605 -2.53 -29.74 31.61
N GLY A 606 -1.42 -30.15 30.99
CA GLY A 606 -0.50 -31.11 31.56
C GLY A 606 0.90 -30.88 31.03
N PHE A 607 1.89 -31.29 31.80
CA PHE A 607 3.28 -31.25 31.39
C PHE A 607 4.04 -32.48 31.90
N SER A 608 5.09 -32.83 31.17
CA SER A 608 6.08 -33.82 31.57
C SER A 608 7.45 -33.46 31.01
N PHE A 609 8.48 -33.71 31.80
CA PHE A 609 9.87 -33.61 31.41
C PHE A 609 10.52 -34.96 31.69
N THR A 610 11.34 -35.45 30.77
CA THR A 610 12.16 -36.65 30.96
C THR A 610 13.64 -36.32 30.86
N ASP A 611 14.44 -36.99 31.68
CA ASP A 611 15.91 -36.92 31.69
C ASP A 611 16.44 -35.48 31.73
N GLY A 612 16.17 -34.77 32.82
CA GLY A 612 16.46 -33.35 32.96
C GLY A 612 16.95 -32.96 34.36
N ALA A 613 17.17 -31.66 34.55
CA ALA A 613 17.57 -31.08 35.82
C ALA A 613 16.89 -29.73 36.06
N LEU A 614 16.57 -29.43 37.32
CA LEU A 614 16.15 -28.10 37.77
C LEU A 614 17.39 -27.31 38.19
N LYS A 615 17.82 -26.34 37.39
CA LYS A 615 18.97 -25.47 37.69
C LYS A 615 18.57 -24.36 38.67
N GLY A 616 19.48 -24.00 39.56
CA GLY A 616 19.27 -23.01 40.62
C GLY A 616 18.59 -23.56 41.88
N ILE A 617 18.08 -24.80 41.86
CA ILE A 617 17.41 -25.43 43.00
C ILE A 617 18.11 -26.75 43.32
N ASN A 618 18.83 -26.82 44.46
CA ASN A 618 19.38 -28.08 44.98
C ASN A 618 18.61 -28.52 46.23
N ILE A 619 17.55 -29.33 46.04
CA ILE A 619 16.68 -29.77 47.13
C ILE A 619 17.46 -30.66 48.11
N ALA A 620 18.38 -31.49 47.62
CA ALA A 620 19.22 -32.33 48.46
C ALA A 620 20.17 -31.52 49.35
N GLU A 621 20.71 -30.42 48.84
CA GLU A 621 21.50 -29.45 49.61
C GLU A 621 20.63 -28.72 50.63
N ALA A 622 19.44 -28.24 50.25
CA ALA A 622 18.51 -27.59 51.18
C ALA A 622 18.17 -28.49 52.39
N ILE A 623 17.95 -29.79 52.15
CA ILE A 623 17.74 -30.79 53.21
C ILE A 623 19.00 -30.95 54.09
N ARG A 624 20.20 -31.02 53.50
CA ARG A 624 21.47 -31.09 54.25
C ARG A 624 21.67 -29.84 55.12
N LYS A 625 21.42 -28.65 54.57
CA LYS A 625 21.50 -27.37 55.30
C LYS A 625 20.55 -27.35 56.49
N ALA A 626 19.31 -27.79 56.27
CA ALA A 626 18.29 -27.89 57.30
C ALA A 626 18.70 -28.87 58.43
N LYS A 627 19.26 -30.03 58.08
CA LYS A 627 19.78 -31.01 59.07
C LYS A 627 20.96 -30.45 59.88
N ALA A 628 21.91 -29.79 59.23
CA ALA A 628 23.08 -29.21 59.89
C ALA A 628 22.67 -28.09 60.87
N ALA A 629 21.72 -27.24 60.49
CA ALA A 629 21.14 -26.22 61.34
C ALA A 629 20.45 -26.80 62.58
N LEU A 630 19.69 -27.89 62.44
CA LEU A 630 19.06 -28.59 63.58
C LEU A 630 20.08 -29.30 64.49
N SER A 631 21.18 -29.78 63.94
CA SER A 631 22.19 -30.55 64.67
C SER A 631 23.26 -29.66 65.31
N GLY A 632 23.20 -28.34 65.11
CA GLY A 632 24.21 -27.37 65.57
C GLY A 632 25.59 -27.56 64.91
N GLN A 633 25.65 -28.22 63.75
CA GLN A 633 26.89 -28.55 63.05
C GLN A 633 27.20 -27.51 61.96
N LYS A 634 28.49 -27.22 61.74
CA LYS A 634 28.93 -26.42 60.59
C LYS A 634 28.59 -27.15 59.29
N LEU A 635 28.03 -26.43 58.33
CA LEU A 635 27.80 -26.91 56.97
C LEU A 635 29.11 -27.46 56.37
N PRO A 636 29.12 -28.65 55.77
CA PRO A 636 30.17 -29.03 54.84
C PRO A 636 30.10 -28.13 53.59
N GLU A 637 31.24 -27.59 53.14
CA GLU A 637 31.32 -26.99 51.81
C GLU A 637 31.00 -28.05 50.76
N SER A 638 30.20 -27.68 49.76
CA SER A 638 29.69 -28.60 48.73
C SER A 638 29.94 -27.96 47.37
N ASP A 639 30.89 -28.51 46.61
CA ASP A 639 31.17 -28.12 45.22
C ASP A 639 30.14 -28.67 44.21
N ALA A 640 29.09 -29.35 44.70
CA ALA A 640 28.04 -29.89 43.85
C ALA A 640 27.30 -28.77 43.11
N PRO A 641 26.94 -28.97 41.82
CA PRO A 641 26.14 -28.01 41.08
C PRO A 641 24.84 -27.69 41.83
N VAL A 642 24.43 -26.42 41.79
CA VAL A 642 23.15 -25.98 42.39
C VAL A 642 22.00 -26.40 41.48
N GLN A 643 21.74 -27.70 41.38
CA GLN A 643 20.66 -28.27 40.59
C GLN A 643 20.07 -29.54 41.21
N THR A 644 18.87 -29.91 40.78
CA THR A 644 18.21 -31.17 41.15
C THR A 644 17.92 -31.99 39.91
N ASP A 645 18.65 -33.08 39.72
CA ASP A 645 18.49 -33.98 38.58
C ASP A 645 17.26 -34.88 38.73
N PHE A 646 16.56 -35.14 37.63
CA PHE A 646 15.37 -35.99 37.57
C PHE A 646 15.33 -36.87 36.31
N SER A 647 14.80 -38.09 36.47
CA SER A 647 14.40 -38.96 35.36
C SER A 647 13.04 -38.57 34.78
N THR A 648 12.10 -38.15 35.64
CA THR A 648 10.79 -37.65 35.21
C THR A 648 10.32 -36.53 36.13
N LEU A 649 9.72 -35.49 35.58
CA LEU A 649 8.95 -34.46 36.29
C LEU A 649 7.62 -34.29 35.56
N SER A 650 6.48 -34.42 36.22
CA SER A 650 5.16 -34.33 35.58
C SER A 650 4.10 -33.72 36.48
N GLY A 651 3.03 -33.19 35.88
CA GLY A 651 1.84 -32.74 36.58
C GLY A 651 0.73 -32.34 35.62
N THR A 652 -0.49 -32.29 36.14
CA THR A 652 -1.68 -31.75 35.48
C THR A 652 -2.18 -30.52 36.22
N PHE A 653 -2.74 -29.55 35.51
CA PHE A 653 -3.20 -28.33 36.14
C PHE A 653 -4.58 -27.90 35.65
N THR A 654 -5.28 -27.19 36.51
CA THR A 654 -6.47 -26.41 36.17
C THR A 654 -6.16 -24.94 36.41
N ALA A 655 -6.37 -24.10 35.41
CA ALA A 655 -6.32 -22.66 35.54
C ALA A 655 -7.74 -22.15 35.82
N ASN A 656 -7.88 -21.26 36.81
CA ASN A 656 -9.10 -20.51 37.07
C ASN A 656 -8.71 -19.06 37.34
N ASN A 657 -9.16 -18.14 36.48
CA ASN A 657 -8.90 -16.71 36.59
C ASN A 657 -7.40 -16.38 36.79
N GLY A 658 -6.55 -16.99 35.96
CA GLY A 658 -5.10 -16.78 36.01
C GLY A 658 -4.36 -17.49 37.16
N VAL A 659 -5.07 -18.18 38.05
CA VAL A 659 -4.49 -19.01 39.10
C VAL A 659 -4.45 -20.46 38.62
N ILE A 660 -3.23 -20.98 38.48
CA ILE A 660 -2.94 -22.36 38.10
C ILE A 660 -2.89 -23.21 39.38
N ASP A 661 -3.77 -24.19 39.49
CA ASP A 661 -3.81 -25.18 40.56
C ASP A 661 -3.30 -26.54 40.05
N ASN A 662 -2.36 -27.14 40.76
CA ASN A 662 -1.77 -28.43 40.44
C ASN A 662 -1.75 -29.32 41.70
N GLN A 663 -2.35 -30.51 41.61
CA GLN A 663 -2.54 -31.41 42.77
C GLN A 663 -1.70 -32.70 42.69
N ASP A 664 -1.03 -32.93 41.57
CA ASP A 664 -0.39 -34.21 41.24
C ASP A 664 1.07 -34.03 40.76
N LEU A 665 1.76 -32.97 41.19
CA LEU A 665 3.18 -32.78 40.86
C LEU A 665 3.96 -34.02 41.30
N ALA A 666 4.75 -34.58 40.40
CA ALA A 666 5.58 -35.74 40.68
C ALA A 666 6.96 -35.59 40.04
N LEU A 667 8.02 -35.70 40.85
CA LEU A 667 9.40 -35.75 40.38
C LEU A 667 10.08 -37.02 40.87
N LYS A 668 10.70 -37.75 39.93
CA LYS A 668 11.47 -38.96 40.19
C LYS A 668 12.93 -38.71 39.84
N SER A 669 13.80 -38.77 40.85
CA SER A 669 15.26 -38.66 40.74
C SER A 669 15.93 -39.98 41.16
N PRO A 670 17.21 -40.25 40.82
CA PRO A 670 17.92 -41.42 41.35
C PRO A 670 17.92 -41.50 42.89
N LEU A 671 17.92 -40.36 43.59
CA LEU A 671 17.99 -40.28 45.05
C LEU A 671 16.66 -39.89 45.72
N LEU A 672 15.80 -39.16 44.99
CA LEU A 672 14.60 -38.53 45.54
C LEU A 672 13.32 -38.99 44.83
N ARG A 673 12.24 -39.08 45.60
CA ARG A 673 10.86 -39.09 45.11
C ARG A 673 10.18 -37.87 45.70
N ILE A 674 9.60 -37.03 44.86
CA ILE A 674 8.94 -35.79 45.28
C ILE A 674 7.51 -35.82 44.76
N ASN A 675 6.55 -35.63 45.66
CA ASN A 675 5.16 -35.40 45.30
C ASN A 675 4.75 -34.03 45.82
N GLY A 676 3.97 -33.27 45.05
CA GLY A 676 3.60 -31.92 45.44
C GLY A 676 2.22 -31.51 44.99
N ALA A 677 1.68 -30.54 45.70
CA ALA A 677 0.47 -29.83 45.34
C ALA A 677 0.66 -28.35 45.67
N GLY A 678 0.08 -27.47 44.86
CA GLY A 678 0.28 -26.04 45.00
C GLY A 678 -0.40 -25.21 43.93
N GLN A 679 -0.12 -23.91 43.99
CA GLN A 679 -0.65 -22.92 43.08
C GLN A 679 0.45 -22.04 42.50
N ALA A 680 0.24 -21.59 41.27
CA ALA A 680 1.03 -20.57 40.61
C ALA A 680 0.07 -19.50 40.07
N SER A 681 0.34 -18.23 40.36
CA SER A 681 -0.48 -17.12 39.89
C SER A 681 0.23 -16.43 38.75
N LEU A 682 -0.40 -16.40 37.56
CA LEU A 682 0.12 -15.67 36.40
C LEU A 682 0.06 -14.14 36.60
N PRO A 683 -1.02 -13.54 37.16
CA PRO A 683 -1.08 -12.10 37.35
C PRO A 683 -0.05 -11.55 38.35
N SER A 684 0.25 -12.29 39.42
CA SER A 684 1.22 -11.87 40.44
C SER A 684 2.61 -12.51 40.27
N GLU A 685 2.77 -13.39 39.28
CA GLU A 685 4.00 -14.15 39.00
C GLU A 685 4.57 -14.91 40.22
N THR A 686 3.69 -15.35 41.12
CA THR A 686 4.04 -16.02 42.37
C THR A 686 3.81 -17.52 42.33
N ILE A 687 4.60 -18.25 43.10
CA ILE A 687 4.42 -19.69 43.36
C ILE A 687 4.20 -19.94 44.85
N ASP A 688 3.31 -20.88 45.17
CA ASP A 688 3.20 -21.49 46.51
C ASP A 688 2.98 -22.99 46.32
N TYR A 689 4.02 -23.78 46.54
CA TYR A 689 4.00 -25.23 46.40
C TYR A 689 4.40 -25.94 47.69
N ASN A 690 3.64 -26.96 48.04
CA ASN A 690 3.95 -27.86 49.14
C ASN A 690 4.43 -29.19 48.57
N LEU A 691 5.68 -29.54 48.85
CA LEU A 691 6.34 -30.75 48.37
C LEU A 691 6.57 -31.73 49.52
N LYS A 692 6.38 -33.01 49.25
CA LYS A 692 6.73 -34.15 50.10
C LYS A 692 7.90 -34.87 49.45
N VAL A 693 9.07 -34.77 50.07
CA VAL A 693 10.32 -35.33 49.53
C VAL A 693 10.68 -36.60 50.31
N ALA A 694 10.65 -37.76 49.65
CA ALA A 694 11.10 -39.03 50.19
C ALA A 694 12.48 -39.41 49.63
N VAL A 695 13.40 -39.80 50.51
CA VAL A 695 14.74 -40.27 50.13
C VAL A 695 14.68 -41.79 49.87
N VAL A 696 14.86 -42.20 48.62
CA VAL A 696 14.71 -43.61 48.20
C VAL A 696 16.04 -44.36 48.02
N GLY A 697 17.17 -43.65 48.01
CA GLY A 697 18.50 -44.25 47.88
C GLY A 697 19.63 -43.37 48.39
N THR A 698 20.81 -43.97 48.54
CA THR A 698 22.10 -43.30 48.76
C THR A 698 23.08 -43.83 47.71
N ILE A 699 23.90 -42.98 47.10
CA ILE A 699 25.00 -43.49 46.27
C ILE A 699 26.06 -44.02 47.23
N SER A 700 26.40 -45.30 47.11
CA SER A 700 27.55 -45.86 47.81
C SER A 700 28.81 -45.30 47.15
N GLY A 701 29.44 -44.27 47.72
CA GLY A 701 30.79 -43.86 47.28
C GLY A 701 31.20 -42.41 47.47
N GLN A 702 30.29 -41.43 47.39
CA GLN A 702 30.65 -40.01 47.56
C GLN A 702 29.50 -39.25 48.24
N GLY A 703 29.60 -39.05 49.55
CA GLY A 703 28.72 -38.14 50.30
C GLY A 703 27.97 -38.72 51.49
N GLY A 704 28.71 -39.17 52.52
CA GLY A 704 28.31 -39.05 53.93
C GLY A 704 27.28 -40.05 54.50
N LYS A 705 27.51 -40.45 55.76
CA LYS A 705 26.56 -41.18 56.64
C LYS A 705 25.21 -40.43 56.85
N GLU A 706 25.03 -39.26 56.26
CA GLU A 706 24.05 -38.24 56.64
C GLU A 706 22.68 -38.38 55.96
N LEU A 707 22.62 -38.93 54.73
CA LEU A 707 21.36 -39.20 54.00
C LEU A 707 20.81 -40.61 54.26
N ALA A 708 21.66 -41.54 54.71
CA ALA A 708 21.25 -42.91 55.02
C ALA A 708 20.26 -42.99 56.20
N GLU A 709 20.43 -42.09 57.19
CA GLU A 709 19.53 -41.93 58.34
C GLU A 709 18.16 -41.34 57.98
N LEU A 710 18.02 -40.75 56.78
CA LEU A 710 16.80 -40.13 56.28
C LEU A 710 16.05 -41.02 55.28
N LYS A 711 16.55 -42.24 55.02
CA LYS A 711 15.92 -43.21 54.13
C LYS A 711 14.56 -43.64 54.68
N GLY A 712 13.50 -43.42 53.89
CA GLY A 712 12.12 -43.67 54.32
C GLY A 712 11.44 -42.51 55.07
N LEU A 713 12.16 -41.42 55.36
CA LEU A 713 11.57 -40.21 55.96
C LEU A 713 10.99 -39.32 54.85
N THR A 714 9.78 -38.79 55.07
CA THR A 714 9.15 -37.81 54.19
C THR A 714 9.39 -36.40 54.73
N ILE A 715 10.04 -35.56 53.95
CA ILE A 715 10.43 -34.20 54.34
C ILE A 715 9.47 -33.20 53.66
N PRO A 716 8.69 -32.41 54.42
CA PRO A 716 7.90 -31.33 53.86
C PRO A 716 8.80 -30.15 53.45
N VAL A 717 8.74 -29.78 52.18
CA VAL A 717 9.45 -28.64 51.58
C VAL A 717 8.42 -27.68 51.01
N LYS A 718 8.46 -26.41 51.39
CA LYS A 718 7.62 -25.35 50.84
C LYS A 718 8.42 -24.50 49.88
N ILE A 719 7.90 -24.29 48.67
CA ILE A 719 8.47 -23.37 47.67
C ILE A 719 7.55 -22.15 47.57
N THR A 720 8.07 -20.98 47.92
CA THR A 720 7.39 -19.68 47.75
C THR A 720 8.22 -18.73 46.90
N GLY A 721 7.71 -17.52 46.62
CA GLY A 721 8.45 -16.48 45.89
C GLY A 721 7.87 -16.22 44.50
N THR A 722 8.69 -15.69 43.61
CA THR A 722 8.29 -15.39 42.22
C THR A 722 8.83 -16.45 41.25
N PHE A 723 8.31 -16.51 40.03
CA PHE A 723 8.84 -17.39 38.97
C PHE A 723 10.35 -17.20 38.74
N SER A 724 10.81 -15.94 38.82
CA SER A 724 12.21 -15.60 38.61
C SER A 724 13.11 -15.96 39.80
N ASN A 725 12.58 -15.94 41.03
CA ASN A 725 13.34 -16.20 42.26
C ASN A 725 12.56 -17.11 43.24
N PRO A 726 12.50 -18.42 42.94
CA PRO A 726 11.88 -19.40 43.83
C PRO A 726 12.71 -19.58 45.11
N LYS A 727 12.03 -19.61 46.26
CA LYS A 727 12.63 -19.76 47.59
C LYS A 727 12.18 -21.07 48.25
N PRO A 728 12.94 -22.16 48.10
CA PRO A 728 12.66 -23.41 48.80
C PRO A 728 13.00 -23.27 50.29
N SER A 729 12.10 -23.76 51.14
CA SER A 729 12.24 -23.79 52.60
C SER A 729 11.80 -25.16 53.14
N VAL A 730 12.45 -25.63 54.20
CA VAL A 730 12.12 -26.93 54.82
C VAL A 730 11.35 -26.66 56.12
N ASP A 731 10.18 -27.29 56.29
CA ASP A 731 9.43 -27.18 57.54
C ASP A 731 9.98 -28.15 58.60
N LEU A 732 11.04 -27.68 59.27
CA LEU A 732 11.71 -28.41 60.34
C LEU A 732 10.86 -28.48 61.62
N ALA A 733 10.03 -27.46 61.87
CA ALA A 733 9.18 -27.39 63.06
C ALA A 733 8.05 -28.43 62.98
N GLY A 734 7.48 -28.62 61.78
CA GLY A 734 6.54 -29.70 61.47
C GLY A 734 7.16 -31.08 61.67
N MET A 735 8.38 -31.31 61.14
CA MET A 735 9.07 -32.61 61.30
C MET A 735 9.32 -33.00 62.76
N VAL A 736 9.72 -32.06 63.63
CA VAL A 736 9.94 -32.34 65.06
C VAL A 736 8.62 -32.60 65.78
N LYS A 737 7.55 -31.86 65.46
CA LYS A 737 6.21 -32.09 66.01
C LYS A 737 5.61 -33.42 65.57
N ASP A 738 5.78 -33.80 64.31
CA ASP A 738 5.24 -35.04 63.75
C ASP A 738 5.99 -36.26 64.30
N LYS A 739 7.32 -36.18 64.41
CA LYS A 739 8.13 -37.22 65.05
C LYS A 739 7.81 -37.36 66.54
N ALA A 740 7.58 -36.24 67.24
CA ALA A 740 7.13 -36.28 68.64
C ALA A 740 5.72 -36.88 68.78
N LYS A 741 4.79 -36.58 67.86
CA LYS A 741 3.45 -37.21 67.82
C LYS A 741 3.51 -38.70 67.49
N GLU A 742 4.36 -39.12 66.57
CA GLU A 742 4.59 -40.54 66.24
C GLU A 742 5.21 -41.30 67.42
N GLU A 743 6.23 -40.75 68.08
CA GLU A 743 6.82 -41.36 69.29
C GLU A 743 5.85 -41.38 70.48
N LEU A 744 4.98 -40.37 70.62
CA LEU A 744 3.93 -40.34 71.64
C LEU A 744 2.80 -41.34 71.33
N LYS A 745 2.43 -41.54 70.05
CA LYS A 745 1.50 -42.60 69.63
C LYS A 745 2.10 -43.99 69.85
N GLY A 746 3.37 -44.20 69.51
CA GLY A 746 4.08 -45.46 69.76
C GLY A 746 4.14 -45.81 71.26
N LYS A 747 4.42 -44.82 72.12
CA LYS A 747 4.39 -45.01 73.58
C LYS A 747 2.97 -45.16 74.16
N ALA A 748 1.95 -44.63 73.51
CA ALA A 748 0.54 -44.81 73.91
C ALA A 748 0.03 -46.20 73.54
N GLU A 749 0.39 -46.74 72.37
CA GLU A 749 0.06 -48.12 71.96
C GLU A 749 0.79 -49.17 72.80
N GLU A 750 2.03 -48.90 73.20
CA GLU A 750 2.81 -49.77 74.09
C GLU A 750 2.23 -49.79 75.52
N LYS A 751 1.73 -48.65 76.03
CA LYS A 751 1.07 -48.57 77.35
C LYS A 751 -0.41 -49.01 77.36
N LEU A 752 -1.12 -48.98 76.23
CA LEU A 752 -2.48 -49.52 76.15
C LEU A 752 -2.50 -51.06 76.12
N LYS A 753 -1.48 -51.71 75.53
CA LYS A 753 -1.34 -53.17 75.53
C LYS A 753 -0.93 -53.73 76.90
N GLU A 754 -0.29 -52.94 77.76
CA GLU A 754 0.14 -53.38 79.10
C GLU A 754 -0.97 -53.28 80.18
N LYS A 755 -2.10 -52.60 79.90
CA LYS A 755 -3.17 -52.36 80.90
C LYS A 755 -4.52 -53.03 80.63
N LEU A 756 -4.67 -53.84 79.59
CA LEU A 756 -5.94 -54.49 79.24
C LEU A 756 -5.74 -55.98 78.89
N GLY A 757 -5.06 -56.71 79.78
CA GLY A 757 -5.09 -58.17 79.83
C GLY A 757 -5.91 -58.63 81.03
N ASP A 758 -6.91 -59.49 80.75
CA ASP A 758 -7.85 -60.15 81.67
C ASP A 758 -8.92 -59.28 82.35
N ASP A 759 -10.13 -59.22 81.77
CA ASP A 759 -11.21 -60.11 82.22
C ASP A 759 -12.34 -60.21 81.18
N LEU A 760 -12.97 -61.38 81.19
CA LEU A 760 -13.96 -61.87 80.24
C LEU A 760 -15.32 -61.16 80.31
N GLY A 761 -16.02 -61.21 79.16
CA GLY A 761 -17.34 -61.86 79.19
C GLY A 761 -18.55 -61.00 78.88
N GLY A 762 -18.98 -61.07 77.61
CA GLY A 762 -20.39 -61.27 77.24
C GLY A 762 -21.31 -60.05 77.33
N LEU A 763 -21.70 -59.53 76.16
CA LEU A 763 -22.96 -59.95 75.53
C LEU A 763 -23.09 -59.36 74.14
N LEU A 764 -23.16 -60.28 73.20
CA LEU A 764 -23.62 -60.12 71.84
C LEU A 764 -25.02 -59.50 71.80
N GLY A 765 -25.25 -58.67 70.78
CA GLY A 765 -26.57 -58.36 70.25
C GLY A 765 -26.52 -57.02 69.54
N GLY A 766 -26.72 -56.89 68.23
CA GLY A 766 -27.01 -57.86 67.19
C GLY A 766 -26.88 -57.09 65.87
N ALA A 767 -26.31 -57.76 64.87
CA ALA A 767 -26.32 -57.28 63.51
C ALA A 767 -27.72 -57.39 62.88
N LEU A 768 -27.92 -56.59 61.84
CA LEU A 768 -28.86 -56.69 60.71
C LEU A 768 -29.89 -55.55 60.65
N GLY A 769 -29.79 -54.78 59.56
CA GLY A 769 -30.52 -53.54 59.31
C GLY A 769 -31.92 -53.75 58.72
N THR A 770 -32.52 -52.67 58.23
CA THR A 770 -33.33 -52.63 56.98
C THR A 770 -33.77 -51.20 56.65
N GLU A 771 -33.32 -50.75 55.47
CA GLU A 771 -34.05 -50.13 54.34
C GLU A 771 -34.95 -48.87 54.44
N ALA A 772 -34.61 -47.94 53.52
CA ALA A 772 -35.42 -47.33 52.44
C ALA A 772 -36.24 -46.03 52.65
N ASP A 773 -35.69 -44.98 52.04
CA ASP A 773 -36.24 -44.08 51.00
C ASP A 773 -37.54 -43.25 51.14
N THR A 774 -37.31 -41.95 50.87
CA THR A 774 -38.10 -40.91 50.17
C THR A 774 -39.42 -40.40 50.74
N GLU A 775 -39.46 -39.08 50.96
CA GLU A 775 -40.41 -38.20 50.26
C GLU A 775 -39.92 -36.73 50.25
N GLU A 776 -40.15 -36.08 49.11
CA GLU A 776 -39.87 -34.69 48.75
C GLU A 776 -40.92 -33.71 49.30
N SER A 777 -40.55 -32.43 49.23
CA SER A 777 -41.40 -31.26 48.86
C SER A 777 -41.59 -30.19 49.93
N ALA A 778 -41.21 -28.96 49.55
CA ALA A 778 -42.00 -27.71 49.64
C ALA A 778 -41.03 -26.51 49.51
N THR A 779 -40.89 -25.89 48.32
CA THR A 779 -41.65 -24.72 47.80
C THR A 779 -41.45 -23.40 48.53
N ASP A 780 -40.68 -22.53 47.87
CA ASP A 780 -40.86 -21.09 47.57
C ASP A 780 -41.95 -20.28 48.30
N ALA A 781 -41.62 -19.05 48.72
CA ALA A 781 -41.80 -17.81 47.94
C ALA A 781 -41.75 -16.54 48.82
N GLU A 782 -41.65 -15.36 48.16
CA GLU A 782 -41.81 -13.97 48.66
C GLU A 782 -40.54 -13.30 49.25
N THR A 783 -40.18 -12.02 49.03
CA THR A 783 -40.86 -10.84 48.44
C THR A 783 -39.86 -9.68 48.21
N GLU A 784 -40.34 -8.68 47.44
CA GLU A 784 -40.02 -7.24 47.36
C GLU A 784 -39.31 -6.59 48.58
N GLN A 785 -38.27 -5.74 48.44
CA GLN A 785 -38.21 -4.32 48.00
C GLN A 785 -38.29 -3.30 49.16
N THR A 786 -37.38 -2.30 49.14
CA THR A 786 -37.47 -0.86 49.57
C THR A 786 -36.27 -0.32 50.37
N ASP A 787 -35.60 0.68 49.77
CA ASP A 787 -35.28 2.06 50.24
C ASP A 787 -34.90 2.33 51.72
N ALA A 788 -34.09 3.32 52.12
CA ALA A 788 -33.21 4.34 51.52
C ALA A 788 -32.54 5.14 52.68
N SER A 789 -31.49 5.93 52.37
CA SER A 789 -30.88 7.04 53.17
C SER A 789 -30.16 6.66 54.49
N GLY A 790 -29.10 7.32 54.97
CA GLY A 790 -28.35 8.52 54.59
C GLY A 790 -27.47 8.94 55.80
N GLU A 791 -26.34 9.59 55.51
CA GLU A 791 -25.50 10.49 56.35
C GLU A 791 -24.59 10.00 57.51
N GLU A 792 -23.31 10.34 57.32
CA GLU A 792 -22.25 10.87 58.20
C GLU A 792 -22.33 10.74 59.74
N THR A 793 -21.25 10.26 60.39
CA THR A 793 -20.23 11.08 61.09
C THR A 793 -19.31 10.27 62.02
N SER A 794 -18.09 10.80 62.12
CA SER A 794 -16.96 10.68 63.07
C SER A 794 -17.07 9.99 64.45
N ALA A 795 -15.91 9.39 64.78
CA ALA A 795 -15.18 9.40 66.07
C ALA A 795 -15.42 8.30 67.11
N GLU A 796 -14.37 7.47 67.24
CA GLU A 796 -13.61 7.15 68.48
C GLU A 796 -14.36 6.59 69.68
N GLU A 797 -14.21 5.27 69.89
CA GLU A 797 -14.04 4.69 71.22
C GLU A 797 -13.36 3.31 71.14
N ALA A 798 -12.34 3.11 71.98
CA ALA A 798 -11.73 1.85 72.35
C ALA A 798 -11.84 1.71 73.87
N PRO A 799 -11.51 0.57 74.50
CA PRO A 799 -11.76 -0.82 74.16
C PRO A 799 -12.50 -1.55 75.32
N ALA A 800 -12.94 -2.80 75.12
CA ALA A 800 -13.24 -3.70 76.22
C ALA A 800 -12.52 -5.04 75.99
N GLU A 801 -11.63 -5.36 76.93
CA GLU A 801 -10.91 -6.61 77.09
C GLU A 801 -11.86 -7.74 77.50
N GLU A 802 -11.65 -8.94 76.97
CA GLU A 802 -12.10 -10.19 77.58
C GLU A 802 -11.03 -11.28 77.43
N GLU A 803 -11.10 -12.23 78.36
CA GLU A 803 -9.97 -12.84 79.05
C GLU A 803 -9.28 -14.01 78.35
N LYS A 804 -8.04 -14.23 78.79
CA LYS A 804 -7.08 -15.23 78.34
C LYS A 804 -7.46 -16.65 78.82
N ALA A 805 -7.44 -17.60 77.90
CA ALA A 805 -7.42 -19.04 78.14
C ALA A 805 -5.98 -19.60 78.16
N PRO A 806 -5.75 -20.79 78.78
CA PRO A 806 -4.50 -21.16 79.48
C PRO A 806 -3.27 -21.55 78.64
N GLU A 807 -3.31 -21.40 77.31
CA GLU A 807 -2.24 -21.91 76.43
C GLU A 807 -1.01 -20.97 76.35
N LYS A 808 -1.15 -19.69 76.72
CA LYS A 808 -0.04 -18.72 76.74
C LYS A 808 0.93 -18.84 77.93
N GLN A 809 0.61 -19.63 78.96
CA GLN A 809 1.52 -19.83 80.10
C GLN A 809 2.59 -20.92 79.85
N LEU A 810 2.42 -21.74 78.81
CA LEU A 810 3.43 -22.72 78.37
C LEU A 810 4.44 -22.12 77.37
N GLU A 811 4.03 -21.10 76.59
CA GLU A 811 4.92 -20.42 75.63
C GLU A 811 5.93 -19.48 76.30
N ASP A 812 5.56 -18.81 77.39
CA ASP A 812 6.47 -17.90 78.10
C ASP A 812 7.52 -18.66 78.94
N ALA A 813 7.20 -19.86 79.45
CA ALA A 813 8.15 -20.72 80.17
C ALA A 813 9.20 -21.37 79.25
N VAL A 814 8.94 -21.47 77.94
CA VAL A 814 9.87 -21.99 76.94
C VAL A 814 10.72 -20.87 76.31
N LYS A 815 10.18 -19.66 76.17
CA LYS A 815 10.91 -18.48 75.69
C LYS A 815 12.02 -18.00 76.64
N ASP A 816 11.85 -18.15 77.96
CA ASP A 816 12.90 -17.75 78.92
C ASP A 816 14.05 -18.76 79.06
N LYS A 817 13.88 -20.02 78.64
CA LYS A 817 14.97 -21.02 78.62
C LYS A 817 15.78 -21.04 77.33
N LEU A 818 15.31 -20.43 76.25
CA LEU A 818 16.04 -20.39 74.97
C LEU A 818 16.90 -19.12 74.78
N LYS A 819 16.74 -18.08 75.61
CA LYS A 819 17.61 -16.89 75.59
C LYS A 819 19.04 -17.12 76.11
N ASN A 820 19.36 -18.29 76.66
CA ASN A 820 20.70 -18.62 77.15
C ASN A 820 21.42 -19.68 76.31
N PHE A 821 21.00 -19.96 75.07
CA PHE A 821 21.73 -20.93 74.23
C PHE A 821 21.92 -20.59 72.75
N PHE A 822 21.26 -19.58 72.15
CA PHE A 822 21.58 -19.02 70.82
C PHE A 822 21.09 -17.59 70.66
#